data_AF-A0A7V7EBT7-F1
#
_entry.id   AF-A0A7V7EBT7-F1
#
_cell.length_a   1.000
_cell.length_b   1.000
_cell.length_c   1.000
_cell.angle_alpha   90.00
_cell.angle_beta   90.00
_cell.angle_gamma   90.00
#
_symmetry.space_group_name_H-M   'P 1'
#
loop_
_entity.id
_entity.type
_entity.pdbx_description
1 polymer ?
#
loop_
_entity_poly.entity_id
_entity_poly.type
_entity_poly.pdbx_seq_one_letter_code
_entity_poly.pdbx_strand_id
1 'polypeptide(L)'
;MNAITNWWNEVASGWWAWSVHGTWQGFVVLALALAVVAAWRRATPRWRYALLLVVLVKFAIPPVIPSRFGLFEWLGEAGRRAAPVPAAGRDPAHRWTMARGAGVLGNSLRFVEGLGAGSGDETVTAPVQSSTEQPTHAVSSNDPEAARLTPAGAAFAIYCAACGALAFIVAAQARKLRKRHQSAAPVDTGPLLDLAVDTARRLGMRNTPALCISDEAPSPYAGGLLRPFVVLPGWAAEIVEDEQRILLAHELAHLRRNDPQVNWFQIAVQIVLLWNPVVWWLNRRIRAERELCCDDLVLARGLAESAGYSHTLVHVAERMTRRQLLMDMTGMADSFRPIKQRIRRALDAGLKRPVRLSAASVILLLLIAAFVLPGGTLEPTGGGSSGNTARRKSDISPAIVPREVFALGKGENREIDTSSAEDLTVKPGRIRKQDYTNELVGHVLTAERTSVKDARVFLGNTEVSDEASNRRDRTWEGGGTRPAYVDTNADGLFSFNLLYEGYADIWAEHPVFGRAWLRDIGINAQDIALLLEPQPETLAFAGAVLGASGEPLANADLRLYGDHYQRRSLLFKTVSDSTGRFEIEATPPEVPFFRYLTLVCTPGNGAVTWKLLPYCSAGDIQIRTRQPGTLSGRVTNSEGEALGDATVEVYSIRHSDYGHCVFLSREMRDVARRVRTDADGHFTMTGLPMGSEVALYADHESHGCIVSWRSNVEGTTNVSEKIALPGGIAIEGTVRYAGTDEPARGVSVRIHGAAMDDLDTVSDEKGHYIFPAINKLGWEMDTSFVVGAESGETPPAWTGTRVIEKADLTSTRNAGIDIVLSRSLESRQEQWKEQAGKPLASLWRIAVLDDADPAFDGKAKYNDTLTAYNSEGVKQWQVDGLNICQSVGANHALAWNPVEHG
;
A
#
# COMPACT_ATOMS: atom_id res chain seq x y z
N MET A 1 28.24 38.20 -19.77
CA MET A 1 27.40 37.52 -18.76
C MET A 1 26.00 38.10 -18.70
N ASN A 2 25.79 39.35 -18.28
CA ASN A 2 24.46 39.86 -17.87
C ASN A 2 23.29 39.59 -18.83
N ALA A 3 23.49 39.72 -20.15
CA ALA A 3 22.46 39.40 -21.14
C ALA A 3 21.97 37.94 -21.07
N ILE A 4 22.87 36.99 -20.76
CA ILE A 4 22.54 35.55 -20.61
C ILE A 4 21.70 35.33 -19.34
N THR A 5 22.03 35.98 -18.22
CA THR A 5 21.23 35.83 -16.99
C THR A 5 19.85 36.46 -17.13
N ASN A 6 19.74 37.61 -17.83
CA ASN A 6 18.45 38.25 -18.09
C ASN A 6 17.56 37.37 -18.98
N TRP A 7 18.10 36.87 -20.10
CA TRP A 7 17.42 35.90 -20.95
C TRP A 7 17.01 34.62 -20.18
N TRP A 8 17.88 34.11 -19.31
CA TRP A 8 17.56 32.94 -18.47
C TRP A 8 16.41 33.22 -17.49
N ASN A 9 16.39 34.40 -16.85
CA ASN A 9 15.31 34.81 -15.95
C ASN A 9 13.96 34.97 -16.71
N GLU A 10 13.99 35.44 -17.96
CA GLU A 10 12.82 35.58 -18.83
C GLU A 10 12.27 34.22 -19.31
N VAL A 11 13.15 33.31 -19.74
CA VAL A 11 12.77 31.93 -20.08
C VAL A 11 12.20 31.21 -18.86
N ALA A 12 12.78 31.41 -17.67
CA ALA A 12 12.30 30.82 -16.43
C ALA A 12 10.91 31.34 -16.03
N SER A 13 10.64 32.65 -16.12
CA SER A 13 9.31 33.19 -15.78
C SER A 13 8.23 32.71 -16.76
N GLY A 14 8.53 32.68 -18.06
CA GLY A 14 7.67 32.08 -19.08
C GLY A 14 7.39 30.59 -18.83
N TRP A 15 8.42 29.83 -18.44
CA TRP A 15 8.28 28.41 -18.07
C TRP A 15 7.38 28.18 -16.86
N TRP A 16 7.50 29.01 -15.81
CA TRP A 16 6.66 28.85 -14.62
C TRP A 16 5.20 29.24 -14.87
N ALA A 17 4.94 30.30 -15.65
CA ALA A 17 3.59 30.64 -16.10
C ALA A 17 2.97 29.51 -16.95
N TRP A 18 3.73 28.97 -17.92
CA TRP A 18 3.34 27.81 -18.72
C TRP A 18 3.01 26.60 -17.84
N SER A 19 3.86 26.30 -16.86
CA SER A 19 3.76 25.13 -15.96
C SER A 19 2.50 25.14 -15.12
N VAL A 20 2.18 26.28 -14.50
CA VAL A 20 0.98 26.45 -13.67
C VAL A 20 -0.28 26.34 -14.53
N HIS A 21 -0.33 27.04 -15.67
CA HIS A 21 -1.51 27.04 -16.53
C HIS A 21 -1.74 25.69 -17.24
N GLY A 22 -0.69 25.02 -17.69
CA GLY A 22 -0.80 23.66 -18.26
C GLY A 22 -1.29 22.65 -17.21
N THR A 23 -0.87 22.79 -15.95
CA THR A 23 -1.21 21.84 -14.88
C THR A 23 -2.67 21.92 -14.45
N TRP A 24 -3.23 23.11 -14.18
CA TRP A 24 -4.64 23.20 -13.79
C TRP A 24 -5.57 22.85 -14.97
N GLN A 25 -5.23 23.24 -16.19
CA GLN A 25 -5.98 22.82 -17.38
C GLN A 25 -5.94 21.30 -17.54
N GLY A 26 -4.76 20.68 -17.45
CA GLY A 26 -4.62 19.22 -17.52
C GLY A 26 -5.39 18.47 -16.43
N PHE A 27 -5.47 19.03 -15.21
CA PHE A 27 -6.27 18.46 -14.12
C PHE A 27 -7.78 18.52 -14.39
N VAL A 28 -8.31 19.64 -14.88
CA VAL A 28 -9.73 19.75 -15.30
C VAL A 28 -10.05 18.73 -16.40
N VAL A 29 -9.15 18.58 -17.37
CA VAL A 29 -9.28 17.60 -18.46
C VAL A 29 -9.25 16.17 -17.97
N LEU A 30 -8.37 15.85 -17.01
CA LEU A 30 -8.35 14.53 -16.38
C LEU A 30 -9.65 14.26 -15.60
N ALA A 31 -10.13 15.22 -14.80
CA ALA A 31 -11.35 15.08 -14.02
C ALA A 31 -12.57 14.79 -14.92
N LEU A 32 -12.71 15.51 -16.04
CA LEU A 32 -13.72 15.26 -17.06
C LEU A 32 -13.56 13.86 -17.69
N ALA A 33 -12.34 13.47 -18.07
CA ALA A 33 -12.07 12.15 -18.64
C ALA A 33 -12.43 11.00 -17.66
N LEU A 34 -12.11 11.15 -16.38
CA LEU A 34 -12.43 10.17 -15.34
C LEU A 34 -13.93 10.13 -15.04
N ALA A 35 -14.63 11.27 -15.04
CA ALA A 35 -16.09 11.31 -14.93
C ALA A 35 -16.77 10.55 -16.09
N VAL A 36 -16.30 10.74 -17.32
CA VAL A 36 -16.82 10.03 -18.50
C VAL A 36 -16.53 8.52 -18.43
N VAL A 37 -15.35 8.10 -17.96
CA VAL A 37 -15.02 6.67 -17.76
C VAL A 37 -15.84 6.05 -16.62
N ALA A 38 -16.11 6.78 -15.54
CA ALA A 38 -16.92 6.33 -14.41
C ALA A 38 -18.40 6.19 -14.77
N ALA A 39 -18.96 7.15 -15.54
CA ALA A 39 -20.31 7.09 -16.07
C ALA A 39 -20.45 5.97 -17.12
N TRP A 40 -19.53 5.91 -18.09
CA TRP A 40 -19.55 4.90 -19.15
C TRP A 40 -18.86 3.60 -18.71
N ARG A 41 -19.39 2.94 -17.68
CA ARG A 41 -18.83 1.67 -17.12
C ARG A 41 -18.55 0.60 -18.19
N ARG A 42 -19.37 0.56 -19.25
CA ARG A 42 -19.24 -0.35 -20.42
C ARG A 42 -18.20 0.08 -21.48
N ALA A 43 -17.51 1.22 -21.33
CA ALA A 43 -16.46 1.65 -22.25
C ALA A 43 -15.30 0.64 -22.30
N THR A 44 -14.86 0.27 -23.50
CA THR A 44 -13.81 -0.73 -23.71
C THR A 44 -12.42 -0.17 -23.38
N PRO A 45 -11.42 -1.02 -23.04
CA PRO A 45 -10.06 -0.57 -22.73
C PRO A 45 -9.47 0.31 -23.84
N ARG A 46 -9.71 -0.03 -25.11
CA ARG A 46 -9.22 0.75 -26.26
C ARG A 46 -9.75 2.18 -26.28
N TRP A 47 -10.98 2.41 -25.82
CA TRP A 47 -11.56 3.75 -25.73
C TRP A 47 -11.03 4.52 -24.52
N ARG A 48 -10.86 3.85 -23.37
CA ARG A 48 -10.25 4.42 -22.15
C ARG A 48 -8.80 4.82 -22.39
N TYR A 49 -7.99 3.94 -22.97
CA TYR A 49 -6.61 4.18 -23.39
C TYR A 49 -6.52 5.38 -24.34
N ALA A 50 -7.35 5.44 -25.39
CA ALA A 50 -7.36 6.56 -26.33
C ALA A 50 -7.75 7.90 -25.66
N LEU A 51 -8.74 7.90 -24.76
CA LEU A 51 -9.12 9.10 -24.01
C LEU A 51 -7.98 9.56 -23.06
N LEU A 52 -7.34 8.64 -22.34
CA LEU A 52 -6.20 8.97 -21.47
C LEU A 52 -4.98 9.48 -22.26
N LEU A 53 -4.80 9.05 -23.52
CA LEU A 53 -3.80 9.64 -24.41
C LEU A 53 -4.16 11.08 -24.82
N VAL A 54 -5.44 11.43 -25.00
CA VAL A 54 -5.84 12.85 -25.21
C VAL A 54 -5.52 13.69 -23.97
N VAL A 55 -5.73 13.16 -22.76
CA VAL A 55 -5.32 13.84 -21.52
C VAL A 55 -3.79 14.03 -21.47
N LEU A 56 -3.00 13.00 -21.80
CA LEU A 56 -1.55 13.10 -21.82
C LEU A 56 -1.05 14.12 -22.86
N VAL A 57 -1.68 14.16 -24.04
CA VAL A 57 -1.40 15.15 -25.08
C VAL A 57 -1.77 16.57 -24.61
N LYS A 58 -2.83 16.76 -23.79
CA LYS A 58 -3.11 18.06 -23.16
C LYS A 58 -1.99 18.52 -22.23
N PHE A 59 -1.40 17.62 -21.45
CA PHE A 59 -0.23 17.94 -20.61
C PHE A 59 1.04 18.25 -21.44
N ALA A 60 1.15 17.75 -22.67
CA ALA A 60 2.26 18.03 -23.57
C ALA A 60 2.08 19.31 -24.41
N ILE A 61 0.85 19.74 -24.67
CA ILE A 61 0.54 20.92 -25.50
C ILE A 61 0.50 22.20 -24.65
N PRO A 62 1.22 23.28 -25.06
CA PRO A 62 1.15 24.56 -24.37
C PRO A 62 -0.27 25.13 -24.25
N PRO A 63 -0.63 25.77 -23.12
CA PRO A 63 -1.93 26.42 -22.92
C PRO A 63 -2.10 27.71 -23.75
N VAL A 64 -1.21 27.99 -24.71
CA VAL A 64 -1.09 29.25 -25.46
C VAL A 64 -1.63 29.15 -26.89
N ILE A 65 -2.38 28.09 -27.20
CA ILE A 65 -3.07 27.91 -28.49
C ILE A 65 -4.57 28.21 -28.31
N PRO A 66 -5.03 29.46 -28.52
CA PRO A 66 -6.44 29.81 -28.37
C PRO A 66 -7.32 29.17 -29.44
N SER A 67 -8.55 28.83 -29.06
CA SER A 67 -9.62 28.44 -29.98
C SER A 67 -10.96 29.00 -29.50
N ARG A 68 -11.72 29.61 -30.41
CA ARG A 68 -13.10 30.08 -30.15
C ARG A 68 -14.08 28.97 -29.78
N PHE A 69 -13.67 27.71 -29.96
CA PHE A 69 -14.44 26.50 -29.61
C PHE A 69 -13.74 25.65 -28.54
N GLY A 70 -12.71 26.19 -27.86
CA GLY A 70 -12.00 25.50 -26.79
C GLY A 70 -12.72 25.61 -25.44
N LEU A 71 -12.71 24.52 -24.67
CA LEU A 71 -13.27 24.42 -23.31
C LEU A 71 -12.87 25.60 -22.42
N PHE A 72 -11.60 26.00 -22.45
CA PHE A 72 -11.07 27.04 -21.56
C PHE A 72 -11.48 28.47 -21.95
N GLU A 73 -11.72 28.73 -23.23
CA GLU A 73 -12.30 30.03 -23.65
C GLU A 73 -13.78 30.09 -23.29
N TRP A 74 -14.51 28.99 -23.43
CA TRP A 74 -15.92 28.89 -22.99
C TRP A 74 -16.07 29.05 -21.46
N LEU A 75 -15.17 28.45 -20.67
CA LEU A 75 -15.12 28.65 -19.22
C LEU A 75 -14.73 30.09 -18.83
N GLY A 76 -13.77 30.69 -19.54
CA GLY A 76 -13.41 32.10 -19.35
C GLY A 76 -14.58 33.04 -19.63
N GLU A 77 -15.30 32.81 -20.74
CA GLU A 77 -16.50 33.57 -21.12
C GLU A 77 -17.66 33.38 -20.14
N ALA A 78 -17.87 32.17 -19.63
CA ALA A 78 -18.85 31.92 -18.57
C ALA A 78 -18.47 32.67 -17.27
N GLY A 79 -17.19 32.70 -16.91
CA GLY A 79 -16.68 33.49 -15.78
C GLY A 79 -16.89 35.00 -15.96
N ARG A 80 -16.57 35.54 -17.15
CA ARG A 80 -16.80 36.95 -17.50
C ARG A 80 -18.28 37.36 -17.40
N ARG A 81 -19.21 36.43 -17.66
CA ARG A 81 -20.67 36.65 -17.53
C ARG A 81 -21.22 36.45 -16.11
N ALA A 82 -20.49 35.73 -15.26
CA ALA A 82 -20.86 35.51 -13.86
C ALA A 82 -20.27 36.57 -12.91
N ALA A 83 -19.26 37.33 -13.35
CA ALA A 83 -18.68 38.44 -12.60
C ALA A 83 -19.72 39.56 -12.38
N PRO A 84 -19.95 40.03 -11.14
CA PRO A 84 -20.84 41.16 -10.90
C PRO A 84 -20.29 42.44 -11.56
N VAL A 85 -21.14 43.13 -12.32
CA VAL A 85 -20.81 44.48 -12.82
C VAL A 85 -20.62 45.40 -11.59
N PRO A 86 -19.48 46.10 -11.45
CA PRO A 86 -19.28 47.01 -10.32
C PRO A 86 -20.31 48.13 -10.37
N ALA A 87 -21.14 48.22 -9.33
CA ALA A 87 -22.23 49.19 -9.26
C ALA A 87 -21.68 50.62 -9.20
N ALA A 88 -21.82 51.37 -10.29
CA ALA A 88 -21.32 52.74 -10.40
C ALA A 88 -22.10 53.69 -9.47
N GLY A 89 -21.44 54.13 -8.40
CA GLY A 89 -21.79 55.32 -7.63
C GLY A 89 -23.01 55.23 -6.71
N ARG A 90 -22.76 55.04 -5.40
CA ARG A 90 -23.57 55.63 -4.32
C ARG A 90 -22.73 55.79 -3.05
N ASP A 91 -22.46 57.04 -2.71
CA ASP A 91 -21.82 57.47 -1.46
C ASP A 91 -22.91 57.65 -0.36
N PRO A 92 -22.75 57.04 0.83
CA PRO A 92 -23.63 57.27 1.98
C PRO A 92 -22.87 57.83 3.19
N ALA A 93 -22.21 58.98 3.04
CA ALA A 93 -21.91 59.83 4.20
C ALA A 93 -23.20 60.15 5.01
N HIS A 94 -23.04 60.34 6.34
CA HIS A 94 -24.08 60.70 7.32
C HIS A 94 -25.13 59.63 7.70
N ARG A 95 -24.84 58.86 8.76
CA ARG A 95 -25.56 59.00 10.05
C ARG A 95 -24.91 58.20 11.19
N TRP A 96 -24.32 58.93 12.15
CA TRP A 96 -23.99 58.43 13.49
C TRP A 96 -24.78 59.23 14.52
N THR A 97 -25.62 58.57 15.32
CA THR A 97 -26.32 59.20 16.46
C THR A 97 -26.61 58.19 17.57
N MET A 98 -25.62 57.93 18.43
CA MET A 98 -25.75 57.72 19.89
C MET A 98 -24.35 57.53 20.51
N ALA A 99 -24.08 57.81 21.79
CA ALA A 99 -24.38 58.99 22.61
C ALA A 99 -23.72 58.80 23.99
N ARG A 100 -22.77 59.68 24.39
CA ARG A 100 -22.04 59.67 25.68
C ARG A 100 -21.11 58.44 25.86
N GLY A 101 -20.00 58.50 26.59
CA GLY A 101 -19.28 59.62 27.19
C GLY A 101 -18.06 59.05 27.95
N ALA A 102 -16.83 59.18 27.44
CA ALA A 102 -15.98 60.35 27.61
C ALA A 102 -15.58 60.58 29.09
N GLY A 103 -14.47 59.94 29.50
CA GLY A 103 -13.83 60.10 30.80
C GLY A 103 -12.34 59.79 30.73
N VAL A 104 -11.56 60.41 31.62
CA VAL A 104 -10.08 60.37 31.74
C VAL A 104 -9.31 61.11 30.63
N LEU A 105 -8.63 62.16 31.07
CA LEU A 105 -7.55 62.86 30.37
C LEU A 105 -6.20 62.16 30.61
N GLY A 106 -5.30 62.29 29.63
CA GLY A 106 -4.02 62.95 29.90
C GLY A 106 -2.83 62.14 30.42
N ASN A 107 -1.73 62.30 29.69
CA ASN A 107 -0.34 62.29 30.14
C ASN A 107 0.31 60.96 30.58
N SER A 108 0.99 60.36 29.60
CA SER A 108 2.21 59.57 29.79
C SER A 108 3.25 60.27 30.68
N LEU A 109 4.10 59.49 31.36
CA LEU A 109 5.13 59.98 32.27
C LEU A 109 6.41 59.13 32.16
N ARG A 110 7.57 59.77 32.46
CA ARG A 110 8.98 59.29 32.55
C ARG A 110 9.86 59.72 31.34
N PHE A 111 10.97 60.45 31.51
CA PHE A 111 12.28 60.15 32.17
C PHE A 111 13.09 59.07 31.40
N VAL A 112 14.41 59.18 31.13
CA VAL A 112 15.47 60.25 31.26
C VAL A 112 16.79 59.73 30.60
N GLU A 113 17.91 60.41 30.29
CA GLU A 113 18.38 61.83 30.27
C GLU A 113 19.63 61.97 29.34
N GLY A 114 19.88 63.16 28.74
CA GLY A 114 21.21 63.63 28.27
C GLY A 114 21.83 62.99 27.01
N LEU A 115 22.69 63.63 26.19
CA LEU A 115 23.28 64.99 26.07
C LEU A 115 23.56 65.21 24.55
N GLY A 116 23.67 66.40 23.95
CA GLY A 116 23.52 67.80 24.39
C GLY A 116 24.07 68.79 23.33
N ALA A 117 23.56 70.03 23.29
CA ALA A 117 23.95 71.16 22.41
C ALA A 117 23.71 71.00 20.87
N GLY A 118 23.37 72.06 20.11
CA GLY A 118 23.03 73.43 20.53
C GLY A 118 22.51 74.34 19.40
N SER A 119 21.49 75.15 19.74
CA SER A 119 21.17 76.52 19.28
C SER A 119 21.66 77.06 17.91
N GLY A 120 20.72 77.59 17.12
CA GLY A 120 21.00 78.54 16.03
C GLY A 120 19.72 78.99 15.31
N ASP A 121 19.27 80.23 15.55
CA ASP A 121 18.27 80.92 14.73
C ASP A 121 18.88 81.37 13.40
N GLU A 122 18.06 81.52 12.35
CA GLU A 122 17.77 82.85 11.76
C GLU A 122 16.75 82.77 10.61
N THR A 123 15.99 83.86 10.43
CA THR A 123 15.00 84.04 9.35
C THR A 123 15.45 85.11 8.36
N VAL A 124 15.82 84.71 7.13
CA VAL A 124 16.11 85.65 6.04
C VAL A 124 15.36 85.29 4.76
N THR A 125 14.97 86.33 4.03
CA THR A 125 14.05 86.35 2.89
C THR A 125 14.61 85.76 1.59
N ALA A 126 13.71 85.19 0.77
CA ALA A 126 13.89 85.06 -0.69
C ALA A 126 13.97 86.47 -1.35
N PRO A 127 14.35 86.68 -2.64
CA PRO A 127 13.70 86.03 -3.80
C PRO A 127 14.57 85.90 -5.10
N VAL A 128 13.88 85.67 -6.23
CA VAL A 128 14.25 85.99 -7.64
C VAL A 128 15.09 84.97 -8.45
N GLN A 129 14.41 84.40 -9.45
CA GLN A 129 14.82 84.07 -10.84
C GLN A 129 16.15 83.31 -11.06
N SER A 130 16.11 82.00 -11.38
CA SER A 130 15.75 81.41 -12.69
C SER A 130 16.83 81.56 -13.78
N SER A 131 17.64 80.52 -13.93
CA SER A 131 18.55 80.32 -15.07
C SER A 131 18.19 79.02 -15.79
N THR A 132 18.10 79.05 -17.11
CA THR A 132 17.85 77.86 -17.94
C THR A 132 19.19 77.21 -18.29
N GLU A 133 19.46 76.03 -17.73
CA GLU A 133 20.50 75.13 -18.27
C GLU A 133 19.87 73.95 -18.99
N GLN A 134 20.47 73.60 -20.13
CA GLN A 134 20.10 72.42 -20.91
C GLN A 134 20.50 71.15 -20.14
N PRO A 135 19.82 70.01 -20.35
CA PRO A 135 20.26 68.74 -19.78
C PRO A 135 21.62 68.36 -20.37
N THR A 136 22.69 68.63 -19.63
CA THR A 136 24.01 68.09 -19.94
C THR A 136 23.92 66.58 -19.95
N HIS A 137 24.50 65.94 -20.98
CA HIS A 137 24.54 64.49 -21.09
C HIS A 137 25.45 63.90 -20.00
N ALA A 138 24.91 63.76 -18.79
CA ALA A 138 25.45 62.87 -17.78
C ALA A 138 25.41 61.45 -18.34
N VAL A 139 26.54 61.01 -18.90
CA VAL A 139 26.76 59.63 -19.30
C VAL A 139 26.65 58.79 -18.03
N SER A 140 25.48 58.18 -17.82
CA SER A 140 25.29 57.23 -16.73
C SER A 140 26.31 56.12 -16.90
N SER A 141 27.27 56.08 -15.98
CA SER A 141 28.19 54.96 -15.83
C SER A 141 27.38 53.77 -15.36
N ASN A 142 26.75 53.08 -16.31
CA ASN A 142 26.14 51.78 -16.12
C ASN A 142 27.25 50.76 -15.92
N ASP A 143 27.92 50.84 -14.78
CA ASP A 143 28.66 49.71 -14.22
C ASP A 143 27.72 48.51 -14.28
N PRO A 144 28.10 47.41 -14.95
CA PRO A 144 27.16 46.37 -15.32
C PRO A 144 26.88 45.47 -14.11
N GLU A 145 26.05 45.96 -13.17
CA GLU A 145 25.62 45.26 -11.95
C GLU A 145 25.31 43.81 -12.30
N ALA A 146 26.17 42.90 -11.80
CA ALA A 146 26.31 41.57 -12.38
C ALA A 146 24.98 40.81 -12.26
N ALA A 147 24.28 40.66 -13.39
CA ALA A 147 22.89 40.23 -13.38
C ALA A 147 22.78 38.86 -12.73
N ARG A 148 22.07 38.81 -11.59
CA ARG A 148 21.93 37.62 -10.75
C ARG A 148 20.75 36.78 -11.23
N LEU A 149 20.81 35.49 -10.93
CA LEU A 149 19.65 34.62 -11.08
C LEU A 149 18.59 35.05 -10.06
N THR A 150 17.36 35.24 -10.52
CA THR A 150 16.19 35.34 -9.65
C THR A 150 15.94 33.99 -8.96
N PRO A 151 15.18 33.92 -7.85
CA PRO A 151 14.76 32.64 -7.27
C PRO A 151 14.06 31.72 -8.29
N ALA A 152 13.24 32.30 -9.18
CA ALA A 152 12.60 31.59 -10.29
C ALA A 152 13.62 31.04 -11.32
N GLY A 153 14.65 31.82 -11.66
CA GLY A 153 15.76 31.39 -12.53
C GLY A 153 16.65 30.32 -11.91
N ALA A 154 16.92 30.40 -10.60
CA ALA A 154 17.65 29.38 -9.85
C ALA A 154 16.85 28.06 -9.74
N ALA A 155 15.56 28.15 -9.42
CA ALA A 155 14.65 26.99 -9.44
C ALA A 155 14.57 26.35 -10.83
N PHE A 156 14.56 27.16 -11.91
CA PHE A 156 14.58 26.66 -13.28
C PHE A 156 15.91 25.96 -13.63
N ALA A 157 17.04 26.40 -13.07
CA ALA A 157 18.32 25.70 -13.22
C ALA A 157 18.34 24.35 -12.50
N ILE A 158 17.79 24.27 -11.28
CA ILE A 158 17.63 23.01 -10.55
C ILE A 158 16.69 22.06 -11.31
N TYR A 159 15.57 22.57 -11.83
CA TYR A 159 14.65 21.81 -12.69
C TYR A 159 15.35 21.27 -13.95
N CYS A 160 16.09 22.12 -14.69
CA CYS A 160 16.85 21.69 -15.86
C CYS A 160 17.91 20.62 -15.52
N ALA A 161 18.59 20.73 -14.38
CA ALA A 161 19.53 19.73 -13.90
C ALA A 161 18.83 18.39 -13.55
N ALA A 162 17.66 18.43 -12.90
CA ALA A 162 16.84 17.26 -12.61
C ALA A 162 16.32 16.57 -13.88
N CYS A 163 15.82 17.33 -14.86
CA CYS A 163 15.46 16.81 -16.18
C CYS A 163 16.66 16.18 -16.89
N GLY A 164 17.83 16.82 -16.84
CA GLY A 164 19.07 16.31 -17.42
C GLY A 164 19.53 15.00 -16.78
N ALA A 165 19.49 14.91 -15.45
CA ALA A 165 19.81 13.70 -14.71
C ALA A 165 18.84 12.55 -15.02
N LEU A 166 17.52 12.82 -15.03
CA LEU A 166 16.51 11.81 -15.35
C LEU A 166 16.62 11.35 -16.82
N ALA A 167 16.83 12.27 -17.76
CA ALA A 167 17.10 11.95 -19.16
C ALA A 167 18.40 11.15 -19.34
N PHE A 168 19.45 11.44 -18.56
CA PHE A 168 20.70 10.66 -18.56
C PHE A 168 20.47 9.24 -18.03
N ILE A 169 19.71 9.07 -16.94
CA ILE A 169 19.33 7.74 -16.39
C ILE A 169 18.54 6.93 -17.43
N VAL A 170 17.52 7.54 -18.04
CA VAL A 170 16.73 6.92 -19.13
C VAL A 170 17.63 6.55 -20.32
N ALA A 171 18.54 7.43 -20.74
CA ALA A 171 19.48 7.15 -21.83
C ALA A 171 20.50 6.07 -21.46
N ALA A 172 20.92 5.96 -20.20
CA ALA A 172 21.79 4.89 -19.72
C ALA A 172 21.08 3.54 -19.71
N GLN A 173 19.84 3.48 -19.21
CA GLN A 173 19.00 2.28 -19.28
C GLN A 173 18.71 1.86 -20.72
N ALA A 174 18.34 2.79 -21.60
CA ALA A 174 18.12 2.52 -23.02
C ALA A 174 19.39 2.05 -23.74
N ARG A 175 20.57 2.58 -23.39
CA ARG A 175 21.86 2.05 -23.87
C ARG A 175 22.14 0.63 -23.35
N LYS A 176 21.82 0.33 -22.08
CA LYS A 176 21.97 -1.03 -21.52
C LYS A 176 21.02 -2.03 -22.21
N LEU A 177 19.77 -1.66 -22.43
CA LEU A 177 18.79 -2.47 -23.15
C LEU A 177 19.21 -2.70 -24.62
N ARG A 178 19.69 -1.65 -25.29
CA ARG A 178 20.25 -1.76 -26.64
C ARG A 178 21.49 -2.67 -26.68
N LYS A 179 22.40 -2.59 -25.70
CA LYS A 179 23.54 -3.53 -25.61
C LYS A 179 23.05 -4.98 -25.47
N ARG A 180 22.08 -5.25 -24.59
CA ARG A 180 21.48 -6.58 -24.43
C ARG A 180 20.84 -7.12 -25.71
N HIS A 181 20.12 -6.28 -26.46
CA HIS A 181 19.64 -6.66 -27.79
C HIS A 181 20.79 -6.93 -28.77
N GLN A 182 21.89 -6.18 -28.71
CA GLN A 182 23.07 -6.40 -29.56
C GLN A 182 23.91 -7.62 -29.16
N SER A 183 23.68 -8.19 -27.99
CA SER A 183 24.27 -9.46 -27.51
C SER A 183 23.25 -10.59 -27.38
N ALA A 184 22.02 -10.39 -27.86
CA ALA A 184 21.01 -11.44 -27.94
C ALA A 184 21.23 -12.26 -29.22
N ALA A 185 21.04 -13.57 -29.15
CA ALA A 185 21.12 -14.44 -30.32
C ALA A 185 19.91 -14.18 -31.23
N PRO A 186 20.09 -13.85 -32.53
CA PRO A 186 18.97 -13.73 -33.45
C PRO A 186 18.37 -15.12 -33.73
N VAL A 187 17.05 -15.19 -33.85
CA VAL A 187 16.34 -16.42 -34.24
C VAL A 187 16.04 -16.34 -35.73
N ASP A 188 17.05 -16.68 -36.56
CA ASP A 188 16.98 -16.55 -38.01
C ASP A 188 16.34 -17.75 -38.73
N THR A 189 16.19 -18.90 -38.03
CA THR A 189 15.56 -20.13 -38.54
C THR A 189 14.87 -20.93 -37.43
N GLY A 190 13.92 -21.81 -37.80
CA GLY A 190 13.35 -22.84 -36.93
C GLY A 190 11.93 -22.56 -36.41
N PRO A 191 11.31 -23.53 -35.69
CA PRO A 191 9.88 -23.53 -35.39
C PRO A 191 9.37 -22.27 -34.66
N LEU A 192 10.18 -21.71 -33.75
CA LEU A 192 9.84 -20.50 -33.02
C LEU A 192 9.74 -19.26 -33.94
N LEU A 193 10.57 -19.18 -34.99
CA LEU A 193 10.46 -18.13 -36.01
C LEU A 193 9.23 -18.34 -36.88
N ASP A 194 8.96 -19.57 -37.33
CA ASP A 194 7.77 -19.89 -38.13
C ASP A 194 6.47 -19.56 -37.35
N LEU A 195 6.45 -19.87 -36.06
CA LEU A 195 5.39 -19.53 -35.12
C LEU A 195 5.22 -18.00 -34.97
N ALA A 196 6.33 -17.25 -34.88
CA ALA A 196 6.30 -15.79 -34.84
C ALA A 196 5.83 -15.18 -36.17
N VAL A 197 6.19 -15.76 -37.32
CA VAL A 197 5.76 -15.35 -38.66
C VAL A 197 4.26 -15.58 -38.86
N ASP A 198 3.74 -16.75 -38.49
CA ASP A 198 2.30 -17.04 -38.52
C ASP A 198 1.53 -16.11 -37.57
N THR A 199 2.01 -15.94 -36.34
CA THR A 199 1.36 -15.06 -35.35
C THR A 199 1.35 -13.60 -35.80
N ALA A 200 2.45 -13.08 -36.35
CA ALA A 200 2.52 -11.73 -36.93
C ALA A 200 1.56 -11.56 -38.12
N ARG A 201 1.45 -12.58 -38.99
CA ARG A 201 0.51 -12.63 -40.11
C ARG A 201 -0.94 -12.61 -39.62
N ARG A 202 -1.29 -13.45 -38.64
CA ARG A 202 -2.63 -13.53 -38.01
C ARG A 202 -3.01 -12.24 -37.27
N LEU A 203 -2.06 -11.51 -36.68
CA LEU A 203 -2.26 -10.15 -36.14
C LEU A 203 -2.45 -9.09 -37.24
N GLY A 204 -2.05 -9.38 -38.48
CA GLY A 204 -2.08 -8.44 -39.60
C GLY A 204 -0.98 -7.38 -39.49
N MET A 205 0.24 -7.82 -39.20
CA MET A 205 1.48 -7.08 -39.43
C MET A 205 1.92 -7.24 -40.89
N ARG A 206 2.66 -6.27 -41.45
CA ARG A 206 3.19 -6.36 -42.82
C ARG A 206 4.49 -7.16 -42.90
N ASN A 207 5.33 -6.99 -41.89
CA ASN A 207 6.62 -7.65 -41.74
C ASN A 207 6.65 -8.29 -40.34
N THR A 208 7.26 -9.46 -40.20
CA THR A 208 7.66 -9.99 -38.90
C THR A 208 8.78 -9.12 -38.34
N PRO A 209 8.77 -8.73 -37.05
CA PRO A 209 9.89 -8.05 -36.41
C PRO A 209 11.07 -9.01 -36.22
N ALA A 210 12.26 -8.48 -35.94
CA ALA A 210 13.39 -9.32 -35.55
C ALA A 210 13.10 -10.03 -34.23
N LEU A 211 13.33 -11.35 -34.17
CA LEU A 211 13.18 -12.15 -32.95
C LEU A 211 14.58 -12.50 -32.42
N CYS A 212 14.78 -12.36 -31.11
CA CYS A 212 16.05 -12.71 -30.46
C CYS A 212 15.81 -13.43 -29.13
N ILE A 213 16.73 -14.31 -28.74
CA ILE A 213 16.76 -14.98 -27.43
C ILE A 213 17.94 -14.43 -26.61
N SER A 214 17.76 -14.24 -25.30
CA SER A 214 18.82 -13.78 -24.40
C SER A 214 18.55 -14.17 -22.94
N ASP A 215 19.45 -14.90 -22.30
CA ASP A 215 19.33 -15.27 -20.89
C ASP A 215 19.53 -14.08 -19.93
N GLU A 216 20.09 -12.96 -20.44
CA GLU A 216 20.09 -11.67 -19.74
C GLU A 216 18.72 -10.96 -19.76
N ALA A 217 17.75 -11.42 -20.56
CA ALA A 217 16.41 -10.85 -20.60
C ALA A 217 15.64 -11.23 -19.31
N PRO A 218 15.22 -10.25 -18.49
CA PRO A 218 14.52 -10.55 -17.24
C PRO A 218 13.11 -11.10 -17.47
N SER A 219 12.52 -10.76 -18.61
CA SER A 219 11.20 -11.14 -19.07
C SER A 219 11.19 -11.07 -20.60
N PRO A 220 10.15 -11.59 -21.26
CA PRO A 220 9.82 -11.23 -22.63
C PRO A 220 9.63 -9.70 -22.76
N TYR A 221 10.06 -9.10 -23.88
CA TYR A 221 9.74 -7.71 -24.21
C TYR A 221 9.86 -7.37 -25.70
N ALA A 222 8.87 -6.65 -26.21
CA ALA A 222 8.88 -5.94 -27.48
C ALA A 222 9.58 -4.58 -27.40
N GLY A 223 10.32 -4.21 -28.44
CA GLY A 223 11.06 -2.94 -28.50
C GLY A 223 11.33 -2.40 -29.91
N GLY A 224 12.06 -1.28 -29.94
CA GLY A 224 12.47 -0.60 -31.18
C GLY A 224 11.52 0.51 -31.66
N LEU A 225 12.08 1.69 -31.95
CA LEU A 225 11.31 2.87 -32.38
C LEU A 225 11.04 2.88 -33.90
N LEU A 226 12.06 2.51 -34.70
CA LEU A 226 12.03 2.50 -36.18
C LEU A 226 12.28 1.11 -36.78
N ARG A 227 12.95 0.22 -36.03
CA ARG A 227 13.17 -1.18 -36.37
C ARG A 227 12.61 -2.01 -35.21
N PRO A 228 11.41 -2.60 -35.34
CA PRO A 228 10.77 -3.32 -34.26
C PRO A 228 11.44 -4.69 -34.05
N PHE A 229 11.55 -5.11 -32.79
CA PHE A 229 12.11 -6.38 -32.37
C PHE A 229 11.34 -6.96 -31.17
N VAL A 230 11.46 -8.27 -30.95
CA VAL A 230 11.03 -8.98 -29.75
C VAL A 230 12.22 -9.72 -29.17
N VAL A 231 12.48 -9.54 -27.88
CA VAL A 231 13.47 -10.35 -27.15
C VAL A 231 12.74 -11.28 -26.19
N LEU A 232 13.06 -12.57 -26.27
CA LEU A 232 12.60 -13.60 -25.34
C LEU A 232 13.74 -14.03 -24.41
N PRO A 233 13.46 -14.39 -23.15
CA PRO A 233 14.41 -15.12 -22.30
C PRO A 233 14.58 -16.55 -22.79
N GLY A 234 15.70 -17.22 -22.46
CA GLY A 234 15.97 -18.61 -22.86
C GLY A 234 14.81 -19.56 -22.54
N TRP A 235 14.29 -19.49 -21.31
CA TRP A 235 13.15 -20.31 -20.87
C TRP A 235 11.88 -20.14 -21.71
N ALA A 236 11.69 -19.02 -22.41
CA ALA A 236 10.52 -18.81 -23.27
C ALA A 236 10.62 -19.54 -24.62
N ALA A 237 11.76 -20.16 -24.94
CA ALA A 237 11.89 -21.17 -25.99
C ALA A 237 11.71 -22.62 -25.46
N GLU A 238 11.65 -22.81 -24.14
CA GLU A 238 11.49 -24.11 -23.46
C GLU A 238 10.03 -24.42 -23.10
N ILE A 239 9.16 -23.41 -22.98
CA ILE A 239 7.72 -23.59 -22.75
C ILE A 239 7.03 -24.21 -23.97
N VAL A 240 5.84 -24.81 -23.76
CA VAL A 240 5.07 -25.53 -24.80
C VAL A 240 4.65 -24.60 -25.95
N GLU A 241 4.55 -25.12 -27.19
CA GLU A 241 4.31 -24.30 -28.40
C GLU A 241 3.11 -23.35 -28.28
N ASP A 242 1.98 -23.79 -27.70
CA ASP A 242 0.81 -22.90 -27.54
C ASP A 242 1.06 -21.78 -26.51
N GLU A 243 1.90 -22.01 -25.50
CA GLU A 243 2.33 -20.94 -24.59
C GLU A 243 3.32 -19.98 -25.27
N GLN A 244 4.23 -20.50 -26.11
CA GLN A 244 5.08 -19.67 -26.98
C GLN A 244 4.22 -18.82 -27.94
N ARG A 245 3.17 -19.40 -28.53
CA ARG A 245 2.20 -18.76 -29.43
C ARG A 245 1.47 -17.63 -28.73
N ILE A 246 0.97 -17.89 -27.52
CA ILE A 246 0.29 -16.91 -26.65
C ILE A 246 1.23 -15.75 -26.31
N LEU A 247 2.46 -16.07 -25.90
CA LEU A 247 3.46 -15.09 -25.48
C LEU A 247 3.91 -14.20 -26.66
N LEU A 248 4.28 -14.81 -27.78
CA LEU A 248 4.57 -14.11 -29.04
C LEU A 248 3.39 -13.24 -29.47
N ALA A 249 2.15 -13.72 -29.35
CA ALA A 249 0.98 -12.93 -29.70
C ALA A 249 0.81 -11.67 -28.83
N HIS A 250 1.20 -11.71 -27.55
CA HIS A 250 1.18 -10.53 -26.66
C HIS A 250 2.26 -9.50 -27.03
N GLU A 251 3.51 -9.94 -27.20
CA GLU A 251 4.61 -9.03 -27.57
C GLU A 251 4.43 -8.44 -28.98
N LEU A 252 3.99 -9.26 -29.94
CA LEU A 252 3.64 -8.79 -31.28
C LEU A 252 2.40 -7.87 -31.25
N ALA A 253 1.49 -8.00 -30.28
CA ALA A 253 0.37 -7.07 -30.10
C ALA A 253 0.82 -5.66 -29.69
N HIS A 254 1.85 -5.53 -28.85
CA HIS A 254 2.45 -4.23 -28.52
C HIS A 254 3.06 -3.54 -29.74
N LEU A 255 3.85 -4.29 -30.54
CA LEU A 255 4.42 -3.79 -31.79
C LEU A 255 3.33 -3.43 -32.80
N ARG A 256 2.31 -4.27 -32.96
CA ARG A 256 1.16 -4.04 -33.84
C ARG A 256 0.36 -2.79 -33.48
N ARG A 257 0.50 -2.29 -32.25
CA ARG A 257 -0.17 -1.09 -31.73
C ARG A 257 0.71 0.16 -31.66
N ASN A 258 2.01 0.05 -31.93
CA ASN A 258 3.01 1.10 -31.71
C ASN A 258 3.14 1.52 -30.23
N ASP A 259 2.94 0.58 -29.29
CA ASP A 259 3.09 0.87 -27.86
C ASP A 259 4.51 1.33 -27.46
N PRO A 260 5.63 0.87 -28.07
CA PRO A 260 6.96 1.42 -27.79
C PRO A 260 7.08 2.92 -28.11
N GLN A 261 6.48 3.38 -29.21
CA GLN A 261 6.45 4.79 -29.62
C GLN A 261 5.66 5.62 -28.60
N VAL A 262 4.51 5.12 -28.15
CA VAL A 262 3.72 5.75 -27.07
C VAL A 262 4.51 5.77 -25.76
N ASN A 263 5.24 4.70 -25.43
CA ASN A 263 6.06 4.63 -24.23
C ASN A 263 7.19 5.69 -24.22
N TRP A 264 7.83 5.95 -25.37
CA TRP A 264 8.80 7.04 -25.51
C TRP A 264 8.17 8.43 -25.35
N PHE A 265 6.96 8.65 -25.86
CA PHE A 265 6.22 9.90 -25.63
C PHE A 265 5.85 10.07 -24.14
N GLN A 266 5.36 9.02 -23.48
CA GLN A 266 5.08 9.01 -22.04
C GLN A 266 6.32 9.37 -21.20
N ILE A 267 7.48 8.82 -21.55
CA ILE A 267 8.77 9.11 -20.90
C ILE A 267 9.17 10.58 -21.13
N ALA A 268 9.04 11.10 -22.35
CA ALA A 268 9.38 12.49 -22.66
C ALA A 268 8.54 13.49 -21.85
N VAL A 269 7.20 13.29 -21.81
CA VAL A 269 6.29 14.12 -21.02
C VAL A 269 6.60 14.01 -19.51
N GLN A 270 6.96 12.81 -19.03
CA GLN A 270 7.31 12.58 -17.62
C GLN A 270 8.67 13.18 -17.21
N ILE A 271 9.64 13.30 -18.13
CA ILE A 271 10.89 14.04 -17.88
C ILE A 271 10.62 15.53 -17.74
N VAL A 272 9.80 16.10 -18.64
CA VAL A 272 9.44 17.52 -18.66
C VAL A 272 8.53 17.90 -17.47
N LEU A 273 7.66 16.99 -17.05
CA LEU A 273 6.72 17.20 -15.93
C LEU A 273 7.06 16.33 -14.72
N LEU A 274 8.36 16.13 -14.44
CA LEU A 274 8.84 15.24 -13.36
C LEU A 274 8.26 15.59 -11.98
N TRP A 275 7.95 16.87 -11.76
CA TRP A 275 7.40 17.43 -10.52
C TRP A 275 5.87 17.27 -10.38
N ASN A 276 5.17 16.83 -11.43
CA ASN A 276 3.71 16.76 -11.46
C ASN A 276 3.23 15.31 -11.24
N PRO A 277 2.79 14.92 -10.01
CA PRO A 277 2.43 13.54 -9.70
C PRO A 277 1.23 13.01 -10.50
N VAL A 278 0.38 13.90 -11.03
CA VAL A 278 -0.76 13.52 -11.89
C VAL A 278 -0.27 12.86 -13.19
N VAL A 279 0.87 13.30 -13.73
CA VAL A 279 1.48 12.72 -14.94
C VAL A 279 2.04 11.32 -14.66
N TRP A 280 2.66 11.11 -13.50
CA TRP A 280 3.13 9.78 -13.06
C TRP A 280 1.96 8.80 -12.90
N TRP A 281 0.89 9.24 -12.24
CA TRP A 281 -0.34 8.45 -12.08
C TRP A 281 -1.01 8.14 -13.43
N LEU A 282 -1.14 9.14 -14.31
CA LEU A 282 -1.70 9.01 -15.65
C LEU A 282 -0.89 8.01 -16.48
N ASN A 283 0.44 8.07 -16.41
CA ASN A 283 1.31 7.12 -17.08
C ASN A 283 1.14 5.69 -16.56
N ARG A 284 1.00 5.48 -15.24
CA ARG A 284 0.67 4.17 -14.65
C ARG A 284 -0.71 3.69 -15.12
N ARG A 285 -1.71 4.57 -15.22
CA ARG A 285 -3.06 4.23 -15.69
C ARG A 285 -3.11 3.87 -17.17
N ILE A 286 -2.34 4.57 -18.02
CA ILE A 286 -2.17 4.26 -19.44
C ILE A 286 -1.48 2.90 -19.63
N ARG A 287 -0.44 2.57 -18.83
CA ARG A 287 0.17 1.22 -18.83
C ARG A 287 -0.86 0.13 -18.47
N ALA A 288 -1.68 0.33 -17.45
CA ALA A 288 -2.71 -0.65 -17.08
C ALA A 288 -3.78 -0.88 -18.18
N GLU A 289 -4.27 0.17 -18.85
CA GLU A 289 -5.18 -0.02 -20.01
C GLU A 289 -4.44 -0.53 -21.26
N ARG A 290 -3.11 -0.33 -21.37
CA ARG A 290 -2.29 -0.86 -22.46
C ARG A 290 -2.31 -2.38 -22.47
N GLU A 291 -2.09 -3.03 -21.33
CA GLU A 291 -2.07 -4.50 -21.27
C GLU A 291 -3.41 -5.10 -21.65
N LEU A 292 -4.51 -4.58 -21.06
CA LEU A 292 -5.88 -5.00 -21.39
C LEU A 292 -6.22 -4.81 -22.89
N CYS A 293 -5.55 -3.88 -23.59
CA CYS A 293 -5.70 -3.68 -25.05
C CYS A 293 -4.86 -4.65 -25.91
N CYS A 294 -3.85 -5.31 -25.35
CA CYS A 294 -3.14 -6.44 -25.96
C CYS A 294 -3.88 -7.75 -25.68
N ASP A 295 -4.34 -7.98 -24.45
CA ASP A 295 -5.20 -9.11 -24.08
C ASP A 295 -6.45 -9.15 -25.00
N ASP A 296 -7.16 -8.01 -25.13
CA ASP A 296 -8.29 -7.82 -26.05
C ASP A 296 -7.89 -7.87 -27.54
N LEU A 297 -6.61 -8.04 -27.92
CA LEU A 297 -6.16 -8.24 -29.30
C LEU A 297 -5.88 -9.72 -29.58
N VAL A 298 -5.15 -10.39 -28.69
CA VAL A 298 -4.82 -11.82 -28.79
C VAL A 298 -6.10 -12.66 -28.80
N LEU A 299 -6.93 -12.49 -27.77
CA LEU A 299 -8.20 -13.23 -27.62
C LEU A 299 -9.18 -12.92 -28.77
N ALA A 300 -9.22 -11.67 -29.23
CA ALA A 300 -10.11 -11.23 -30.32
C ALA A 300 -9.64 -11.64 -31.73
N ARG A 301 -8.49 -12.31 -31.85
CA ARG A 301 -7.98 -12.89 -33.10
C ARG A 301 -7.99 -14.41 -33.11
N GLY A 302 -8.46 -15.07 -32.04
CA GLY A 302 -8.37 -16.52 -31.92
C GLY A 302 -6.93 -17.04 -31.87
N LEU A 303 -6.01 -16.23 -31.31
CA LEU A 303 -4.61 -16.62 -31.10
C LEU A 303 -4.39 -17.36 -29.77
N ALA A 304 -5.42 -17.35 -28.91
CA ALA A 304 -5.46 -18.02 -27.63
C ALA A 304 -6.92 -18.27 -27.23
N GLU A 305 -7.19 -19.39 -26.57
CA GLU A 305 -8.44 -19.57 -25.82
C GLU A 305 -8.35 -18.89 -24.45
N SER A 306 -9.49 -18.48 -23.87
CA SER A 306 -9.53 -17.76 -22.59
C SER A 306 -8.86 -18.51 -21.43
N ALA A 307 -8.97 -19.85 -21.41
CA ALA A 307 -8.35 -20.70 -20.39
C ALA A 307 -6.83 -20.80 -20.58
N GLY A 308 -6.37 -21.23 -21.76
CA GLY A 308 -4.94 -21.31 -22.09
C GLY A 308 -4.22 -19.97 -21.93
N TYR A 309 -4.82 -18.87 -22.38
CA TYR A 309 -4.29 -17.52 -22.15
C TYR A 309 -4.09 -17.20 -20.67
N SER A 310 -5.04 -17.61 -19.82
CA SER A 310 -4.97 -17.39 -18.38
C SER A 310 -3.90 -18.28 -17.72
N HIS A 311 -3.73 -19.52 -18.19
CA HIS A 311 -2.67 -20.42 -17.75
C HIS A 311 -1.28 -19.84 -18.07
N THR A 312 -1.04 -19.46 -19.32
CA THR A 312 0.25 -18.89 -19.73
C THR A 312 0.56 -17.58 -19.01
N LEU A 313 -0.44 -16.75 -18.67
CA LEU A 313 -0.21 -15.57 -17.83
C LEU A 313 0.25 -15.90 -16.40
N VAL A 314 -0.15 -17.06 -15.85
CA VAL A 314 0.32 -17.54 -14.54
C VAL A 314 1.73 -18.14 -14.68
N HIS A 315 1.94 -19.08 -15.59
CA HIS A 315 3.24 -19.74 -15.79
C HIS A 315 4.35 -18.74 -16.17
N VAL A 316 4.07 -17.74 -17.01
CA VAL A 316 5.01 -16.63 -17.31
C VAL A 316 5.32 -15.81 -16.06
N ALA A 317 4.34 -15.55 -15.18
CA ALA A 317 4.55 -14.79 -13.95
C ALA A 317 5.34 -15.58 -12.89
N GLU A 318 5.22 -16.91 -12.85
CA GLU A 318 6.02 -17.81 -12.01
C GLU A 318 7.49 -17.86 -12.45
N ARG A 319 7.74 -17.82 -13.76
CA ARG A 319 9.10 -17.75 -14.34
C ARG A 319 9.78 -16.38 -14.15
N MET A 320 9.05 -15.35 -13.73
CA MET A 320 9.61 -14.03 -13.40
C MET A 320 10.10 -13.98 -11.95
N THR A 321 11.36 -13.62 -11.74
CA THR A 321 11.98 -13.60 -10.40
C THR A 321 11.37 -12.52 -9.50
N ARG A 322 11.31 -12.76 -8.16
CA ARG A 322 10.77 -11.79 -7.17
C ARG A 322 11.33 -10.37 -7.32
N ARG A 323 12.59 -10.21 -7.74
CA ARG A 323 13.23 -8.90 -7.97
C ARG A 323 12.59 -8.12 -9.13
N GLN A 324 11.96 -8.79 -10.09
CA GLN A 324 11.33 -8.19 -11.27
C GLN A 324 9.88 -7.75 -10.97
N LEU A 325 9.11 -8.57 -10.25
CA LEU A 325 7.81 -8.19 -9.67
C LEU A 325 7.91 -6.97 -8.72
N LEU A 326 9.11 -6.73 -8.18
CA LEU A 326 9.47 -5.50 -7.49
C LEU A 326 9.92 -4.40 -8.46
N MET A 327 10.82 -4.65 -9.42
CA MET A 327 11.43 -3.62 -10.27
C MET A 327 10.47 -2.80 -11.16
N ASP A 328 9.18 -3.12 -11.26
CA ASP A 328 8.14 -2.22 -11.76
C ASP A 328 7.77 -1.08 -10.75
N MET A 329 8.71 -0.71 -9.86
CA MET A 329 8.57 0.26 -8.77
C MET A 329 8.28 1.69 -9.26
N THR A 330 7.01 1.96 -9.56
CA THR A 330 6.41 3.30 -9.48
C THR A 330 5.09 3.29 -8.69
N GLY A 331 4.99 2.38 -7.71
CA GLY A 331 3.88 2.34 -6.74
C GLY A 331 3.87 1.06 -5.92
N MET A 332 4.14 1.18 -4.62
CA MET A 332 4.12 0.08 -3.65
C MET A 332 2.74 -0.61 -3.54
N ALA A 333 2.75 -1.77 -2.88
CA ALA A 333 1.60 -2.54 -2.38
C ALA A 333 0.73 -3.35 -3.37
N ASP A 334 1.01 -3.40 -4.68
CA ASP A 334 -0.03 -3.90 -5.63
C ASP A 334 0.40 -4.73 -6.86
N SER A 335 1.60 -5.33 -6.88
CA SER A 335 2.14 -6.03 -8.08
C SER A 335 1.25 -7.15 -8.66
N PHE A 336 0.39 -7.79 -7.85
CA PHE A 336 -0.50 -8.88 -8.30
C PHE A 336 -1.88 -8.43 -8.81
N ARG A 337 -2.37 -7.22 -8.46
CA ARG A 337 -3.69 -6.75 -8.92
C ARG A 337 -3.79 -6.63 -10.45
N PRO A 338 -2.76 -6.18 -11.20
CA PRO A 338 -2.78 -6.19 -12.66
C PRO A 338 -3.03 -7.59 -13.25
N ILE A 339 -2.30 -8.62 -12.81
CA ILE A 339 -2.44 -9.98 -13.33
C ILE A 339 -3.83 -10.55 -13.00
N LYS A 340 -4.31 -10.38 -11.76
CA LYS A 340 -5.66 -10.81 -11.33
C LYS A 340 -6.77 -10.10 -12.12
N GLN A 341 -6.56 -8.86 -12.56
CA GLN A 341 -7.49 -8.14 -13.43
C GLN A 341 -7.47 -8.66 -14.89
N ARG A 342 -6.29 -9.00 -15.43
CA ARG A 342 -6.13 -9.55 -16.79
C ARG A 342 -6.79 -10.93 -16.91
N ILE A 343 -6.50 -11.85 -15.99
CA ILE A 343 -7.10 -13.19 -15.94
C ILE A 343 -8.64 -13.12 -15.86
N ARG A 344 -9.18 -12.32 -14.92
CA ARG A 344 -10.64 -12.11 -14.80
C ARG A 344 -11.28 -11.57 -16.09
N ARG A 345 -10.56 -10.73 -16.85
CA ARG A 345 -11.02 -10.20 -18.16
C ARG A 345 -10.90 -11.21 -19.30
N ALA A 346 -9.90 -12.09 -19.26
CA ALA A 346 -9.74 -13.17 -20.23
C ALA A 346 -10.86 -14.21 -20.10
N LEU A 347 -11.19 -14.62 -18.87
CA LEU A 347 -12.21 -15.61 -18.58
C LEU A 347 -13.67 -15.12 -18.80
N ASP A 348 -13.93 -13.80 -18.73
CA ASP A 348 -15.26 -13.24 -19.02
C ASP A 348 -15.61 -13.34 -20.52
N ALA A 349 -16.28 -14.44 -20.87
CA ALA A 349 -16.77 -14.75 -22.21
C ALA A 349 -17.92 -13.83 -22.70
N GLY A 350 -18.54 -13.05 -21.81
CA GLY A 350 -19.58 -12.09 -22.18
C GLY A 350 -19.04 -10.80 -22.83
N LEU A 351 -17.72 -10.58 -22.79
CA LEU A 351 -17.10 -9.36 -23.27
C LEU A 351 -16.97 -9.30 -24.79
N LYS A 352 -17.60 -8.28 -25.38
CA LYS A 352 -17.25 -7.83 -26.74
C LYS A 352 -15.85 -7.21 -26.72
N ARG A 353 -14.91 -7.81 -27.47
CA ARG A 353 -13.51 -7.39 -27.59
C ARG A 353 -13.23 -6.74 -28.97
N PRO A 354 -13.73 -5.52 -29.27
CA PRO A 354 -13.63 -4.94 -30.61
C PRO A 354 -12.17 -4.60 -30.98
N VAL A 355 -11.65 -5.26 -32.01
CA VAL A 355 -10.25 -5.15 -32.49
C VAL A 355 -9.86 -3.73 -32.94
N ARG A 356 -10.84 -2.89 -33.32
CA ARG A 356 -10.65 -1.50 -33.75
C ARG A 356 -11.68 -0.60 -33.07
N LEU A 357 -11.36 0.69 -32.93
CA LEU A 357 -12.36 1.71 -32.59
C LEU A 357 -13.34 1.87 -33.77
N SER A 358 -14.62 2.12 -33.49
CA SER A 358 -15.60 2.44 -34.55
C SER A 358 -15.34 3.83 -35.13
N ALA A 359 -15.79 4.10 -36.36
CA ALA A 359 -15.66 5.41 -36.98
C ALA A 359 -16.30 6.52 -36.11
N ALA A 360 -17.50 6.26 -35.56
CA ALA A 360 -18.16 7.17 -34.61
C ALA A 360 -17.34 7.39 -33.32
N SER A 361 -16.68 6.34 -32.81
CA SER A 361 -15.79 6.45 -31.64
C SER A 361 -14.55 7.31 -31.94
N VAL A 362 -13.98 7.21 -33.14
CA VAL A 362 -12.85 8.04 -33.58
C VAL A 362 -13.29 9.49 -33.78
N ILE A 363 -14.43 9.73 -34.45
CA ILE A 363 -15.01 11.08 -34.61
C ILE A 363 -15.27 11.71 -33.24
N LEU A 364 -15.86 10.99 -32.29
CA LEU A 364 -16.09 11.47 -30.94
C LEU A 364 -14.78 11.82 -30.21
N LEU A 365 -13.75 10.99 -30.32
CA LEU A 365 -12.43 11.27 -29.72
C LEU A 365 -11.75 12.48 -30.38
N LEU A 366 -11.91 12.68 -31.69
CA LEU A 366 -11.42 13.87 -32.40
C LEU A 366 -12.18 15.14 -32.00
N LEU A 367 -13.50 15.06 -31.80
CA LEU A 367 -14.30 16.18 -31.29
C LEU A 367 -13.92 16.54 -29.85
N ILE A 368 -13.72 15.54 -28.97
CA ILE A 368 -13.20 15.74 -27.61
C ILE A 368 -11.82 16.40 -27.69
N ALA A 369 -10.89 15.89 -28.50
CA ALA A 369 -9.56 16.48 -28.66
C ALA A 369 -9.62 17.93 -29.18
N ALA A 370 -10.44 18.22 -30.19
CA ALA A 370 -10.61 19.56 -30.74
C ALA A 370 -11.21 20.57 -29.74
N PHE A 371 -12.13 20.10 -28.87
CA PHE A 371 -12.72 20.91 -27.80
C PHE A 371 -11.75 21.13 -26.61
N VAL A 372 -10.89 20.16 -26.33
CA VAL A 372 -10.16 20.07 -25.05
C VAL A 372 -8.67 20.43 -25.13
N LEU A 373 -7.99 20.13 -26.25
CA LEU A 373 -6.57 20.42 -26.42
C LEU A 373 -6.22 21.92 -26.47
N PRO A 374 -7.01 22.81 -27.10
CA PRO A 374 -6.76 24.25 -27.07
C PRO A 374 -6.66 24.81 -25.64
N GLY A 375 -5.92 25.90 -25.47
CA GLY A 375 -5.83 26.64 -24.21
C GLY A 375 -6.70 27.90 -24.25
N GLY A 376 -7.00 28.46 -23.07
CA GLY A 376 -7.52 29.83 -22.96
C GLY A 376 -6.37 30.83 -22.99
N THR A 377 -6.54 31.94 -23.68
CA THR A 377 -5.51 33.00 -23.77
C THR A 377 -5.21 33.61 -22.41
N LEU A 378 -3.93 33.90 -22.16
CA LEU A 378 -3.55 34.85 -21.11
C LEU A 378 -3.91 36.25 -21.61
N GLU A 379 -5.03 36.81 -21.16
CA GLU A 379 -5.03 38.26 -20.93
C GLU A 379 -4.13 38.53 -19.72
N PRO A 380 -3.01 39.26 -19.86
CA PRO A 380 -2.33 39.76 -18.68
C PRO A 380 -3.29 40.70 -17.95
N THR A 381 -3.40 40.58 -16.63
CA THR A 381 -4.17 41.50 -15.79
C THR A 381 -3.53 42.89 -15.83
N GLY A 382 -3.92 43.67 -16.84
CA GLY A 382 -3.29 44.93 -17.19
C GLY A 382 -3.34 45.95 -16.06
N GLY A 383 -2.17 46.37 -15.59
CA GLY A 383 -2.05 47.41 -14.56
C GLY A 383 -2.58 48.75 -15.06
N GLY A 384 -3.64 49.25 -14.43
CA GLY A 384 -4.15 50.60 -14.66
C GLY A 384 -3.35 51.65 -13.88
N SER A 385 -2.74 52.59 -14.62
CA SER A 385 -2.07 53.80 -14.13
C SER A 385 -0.79 53.63 -13.30
N SER A 386 0.31 54.20 -13.80
CA SER A 386 1.48 54.56 -12.99
C SER A 386 1.12 55.64 -11.96
N GLY A 387 1.83 55.65 -10.82
CA GLY A 387 1.45 56.46 -9.65
C GLY A 387 2.58 56.82 -8.68
N ASN A 388 3.84 56.84 -9.15
CA ASN A 388 5.02 57.45 -8.50
C ASN A 388 5.26 57.15 -6.99
N THR A 389 6.24 56.30 -6.66
CA THR A 389 6.78 56.25 -5.28
C THR A 389 8.27 55.86 -5.25
N ALA A 390 9.01 56.40 -4.28
CA ALA A 390 10.46 56.35 -4.27
C ALA A 390 11.03 55.09 -3.59
N ARG A 391 12.07 54.55 -4.23
CA ARG A 391 13.16 53.71 -3.72
C ARG A 391 13.42 53.82 -2.21
N ARG A 392 13.08 52.76 -1.43
CA ARG A 392 13.94 52.33 -0.31
C ARG A 392 13.90 50.81 -0.09
N LYS A 393 14.91 50.30 0.61
CA LYS A 393 15.17 48.88 0.81
C LYS A 393 14.18 48.23 1.78
N SER A 394 14.02 46.94 1.57
CA SER A 394 13.60 45.92 2.54
C SER A 394 14.19 46.09 3.94
N ASP A 395 13.38 45.81 4.94
CA ASP A 395 13.70 44.84 6.00
C ASP A 395 12.46 43.93 6.21
N ILE A 396 12.66 42.73 6.76
CA ILE A 396 11.67 41.64 6.90
C ILE A 396 11.76 41.17 8.36
N SER A 397 10.76 41.26 9.23
CA SER A 397 9.59 40.36 9.41
C SER A 397 8.93 40.73 10.78
N PRO A 398 7.83 40.09 11.27
CA PRO A 398 6.76 39.34 10.59
C PRO A 398 5.34 39.86 10.99
N ALA A 399 4.33 39.06 10.64
CA ALA A 399 2.87 39.20 10.85
C ALA A 399 2.33 39.92 12.11
N ILE A 400 1.18 40.59 11.94
CA ILE A 400 0.26 41.03 13.01
C ILE A 400 -1.06 40.24 12.92
N VAL A 401 -1.56 39.82 14.09
CA VAL A 401 -2.79 39.03 14.29
C VAL A 401 -4.04 39.94 14.40
N PRO A 402 -5.18 39.60 13.78
CA PRO A 402 -6.49 40.17 14.15
C PRO A 402 -7.08 39.46 15.38
N ARG A 403 -7.50 40.23 16.38
CA ARG A 403 -7.90 39.75 17.71
C ARG A 403 -9.27 39.06 17.80
N GLU A 404 -9.36 38.27 18.85
CA GLU A 404 -10.54 37.80 19.60
C GLU A 404 -11.70 38.82 19.75
N VAL A 405 -12.88 38.30 20.06
CA VAL A 405 -13.91 38.99 20.86
C VAL A 405 -14.25 38.14 22.09
N PHE A 406 -14.36 38.80 23.25
CA PHE A 406 -14.44 38.18 24.58
C PHE A 406 -15.81 37.60 24.95
N ALA A 407 -15.78 36.59 25.84
CA ALA A 407 -16.85 36.31 26.80
C ALA A 407 -16.29 35.82 28.14
N LEU A 408 -15.85 36.74 29.01
CA LEU A 408 -15.74 36.49 30.46
C LEU A 408 -17.17 36.46 31.04
N GLY A 409 -17.52 35.65 32.04
CA GLY A 409 -16.71 34.74 32.85
C GLY A 409 -16.90 35.02 34.35
N LYS A 410 -17.19 33.98 35.14
CA LYS A 410 -17.13 33.98 36.61
C LYS A 410 -17.19 32.54 37.12
N GLY A 411 -16.31 32.19 38.04
CA GLY A 411 -16.38 30.93 38.78
C GLY A 411 -16.78 31.19 40.23
N GLU A 412 -17.40 30.19 40.86
CA GLU A 412 -17.47 30.05 42.31
C GLU A 412 -17.05 28.62 42.68
N ASN A 413 -16.18 28.47 43.67
CA ASN A 413 -15.96 27.16 44.29
C ASN A 413 -17.24 26.76 45.04
N ARG A 414 -17.74 25.55 44.80
CA ARG A 414 -18.67 24.90 45.71
C ARG A 414 -18.24 23.46 45.98
N GLU A 415 -17.70 23.29 47.18
CA GLU A 415 -17.72 22.04 47.93
C GLU A 415 -19.18 21.57 48.04
N ILE A 416 -19.47 20.32 47.67
CA ILE A 416 -20.82 19.74 47.73
C ILE A 416 -20.78 18.51 48.64
N ASP A 417 -21.70 18.51 49.60
CA ASP A 417 -21.83 17.56 50.70
C ASP A 417 -22.19 16.15 50.22
N THR A 418 -21.51 15.13 50.76
CA THR A 418 -21.76 13.72 50.48
C THR A 418 -22.90 13.17 51.34
N SER A 419 -24.12 13.73 51.24
CA SER A 419 -25.26 13.28 52.05
C SER A 419 -26.65 13.45 51.40
N SER A 420 -26.92 12.74 50.29
CA SER A 420 -28.29 12.30 49.93
C SER A 420 -28.24 11.24 48.83
N ALA A 421 -28.59 10.00 49.16
CA ALA A 421 -28.84 8.94 48.21
C ALA A 421 -30.33 8.57 48.27
N GLU A 422 -31.06 8.79 47.17
CA GLU A 422 -32.18 7.96 46.69
C GLU A 422 -32.70 8.52 45.35
N ASP A 423 -33.43 7.68 44.61
CA ASP A 423 -34.08 7.95 43.31
C ASP A 423 -33.28 8.64 42.19
N LEU A 424 -32.50 7.83 41.44
CA LEU A 424 -32.40 7.99 39.98
C LEU A 424 -32.15 6.63 39.30
N THR A 425 -33.20 5.83 39.14
CA THR A 425 -33.16 4.50 38.49
C THR A 425 -33.05 4.60 36.96
N VAL A 426 -31.88 5.00 36.47
CA VAL A 426 -31.57 5.06 35.04
C VAL A 426 -31.49 3.64 34.47
N LYS A 427 -32.52 3.25 33.69
CA LYS A 427 -32.44 2.07 32.82
C LYS A 427 -31.39 2.33 31.72
N PRO A 428 -30.36 1.49 31.55
CA PRO A 428 -29.32 1.68 30.52
C PRO A 428 -29.85 1.34 29.13
N GLY A 429 -30.67 2.24 28.57
CA GLY A 429 -31.13 2.17 27.19
C GLY A 429 -30.08 2.74 26.24
N ARG A 430 -29.51 1.88 25.39
CA ARG A 430 -28.89 2.16 24.07
C ARG A 430 -28.14 3.50 23.98
N ILE A 431 -26.81 3.43 24.11
CA ILE A 431 -25.84 4.56 24.03
C ILE A 431 -26.34 5.64 23.05
N ARG A 432 -26.54 6.85 23.56
CA ARG A 432 -26.98 8.00 22.75
C ARG A 432 -25.93 8.31 21.68
N LYS A 433 -26.39 8.79 20.52
CA LYS A 433 -25.50 9.51 19.61
C LYS A 433 -24.84 10.66 20.38
N GLN A 434 -23.52 10.63 20.45
CA GLN A 434 -22.69 11.64 21.07
C GLN A 434 -22.08 12.45 19.94
N ASP A 435 -22.20 13.78 20.00
CA ASP A 435 -21.69 14.63 18.92
C ASP A 435 -20.16 14.63 18.95
N TYR A 436 -19.56 13.95 17.97
CA TYR A 436 -18.11 13.81 17.80
C TYR A 436 -17.47 15.17 17.41
N THR A 437 -17.32 16.08 18.37
CA THR A 437 -16.81 17.44 18.15
C THR A 437 -15.38 17.67 18.63
N ASN A 438 -14.80 16.73 19.38
CA ASN A 438 -13.48 16.92 19.97
C ASN A 438 -12.35 16.77 18.95
N GLU A 439 -11.25 17.48 19.20
CA GLU A 439 -10.05 17.50 18.36
C GLU A 439 -8.78 17.34 19.22
N LEU A 440 -7.66 16.99 18.59
CA LEU A 440 -6.33 16.99 19.19
C LEU A 440 -5.34 17.51 18.14
N VAL A 441 -4.65 18.62 18.43
CA VAL A 441 -3.86 19.39 17.43
C VAL A 441 -2.45 19.66 17.94
N GLY A 442 -1.45 19.55 17.06
CA GLY A 442 -0.07 19.83 17.42
C GLY A 442 0.90 19.90 16.24
N HIS A 443 2.18 19.99 16.56
CA HIS A 443 3.30 19.99 15.62
C HIS A 443 4.29 18.85 15.92
N VAL A 444 4.90 18.30 14.87
CA VAL A 444 6.12 17.49 14.98
C VAL A 444 7.34 18.35 14.64
N LEU A 445 8.35 18.30 15.51
CA LEU A 445 9.55 19.13 15.47
C LEU A 445 10.82 18.28 15.59
N THR A 446 11.96 18.78 15.10
CA THR A 446 13.29 18.26 15.45
C THR A 446 13.72 18.72 16.85
N ALA A 447 14.80 18.17 17.40
CA ALA A 447 15.39 18.64 18.66
C ALA A 447 15.73 20.14 18.66
N GLU A 448 16.12 20.69 17.50
CA GLU A 448 16.38 22.12 17.26
C GLU A 448 15.10 22.96 17.10
N ARG A 449 13.92 22.34 17.31
CA ARG A 449 12.57 22.92 17.14
C ARG A 449 12.21 23.29 15.69
N THR A 450 12.75 22.58 14.71
CA THR A 450 12.41 22.77 13.29
C THR A 450 11.20 21.94 12.89
N SER A 451 10.20 22.50 12.21
CA SER A 451 9.03 21.75 11.72
C SER A 451 9.39 20.57 10.82
N VAL A 452 8.77 19.41 11.08
CA VAL A 452 8.99 18.17 10.31
C VAL A 452 7.75 17.82 9.49
N LYS A 453 7.87 17.94 8.16
CA LYS A 453 6.88 17.47 7.18
C LYS A 453 6.98 15.96 6.96
N ASP A 454 5.87 15.31 6.59
CA ASP A 454 5.77 13.89 6.25
C ASP A 454 6.20 12.95 7.41
N ALA A 455 6.17 13.44 8.65
CA ALA A 455 6.24 12.61 9.85
C ALA A 455 4.87 11.98 10.11
N ARG A 456 4.84 10.68 10.39
CA ARG A 456 3.59 9.99 10.71
C ARG A 456 3.30 10.09 12.19
N VAL A 457 2.20 10.72 12.54
CA VAL A 457 1.67 10.78 13.91
C VAL A 457 0.59 9.73 14.06
N PHE A 458 0.64 8.96 15.14
CA PHE A 458 -0.36 7.96 15.52
C PHE A 458 -1.07 8.38 16.80
N LEU A 459 -2.35 8.01 16.87
CA LEU A 459 -3.20 8.10 18.06
C LEU A 459 -3.48 6.68 18.56
N GLY A 460 -3.15 6.40 19.82
CA GLY A 460 -3.35 5.08 20.44
C GLY A 460 -3.68 5.15 21.93
N ASN A 461 -3.90 3.97 22.52
CA ASN A 461 -4.39 3.81 23.90
C ASN A 461 -5.70 4.56 24.21
N THR A 462 -6.47 4.84 23.16
CA THR A 462 -7.81 5.41 23.16
C THR A 462 -8.63 4.73 22.06
N GLU A 463 -9.97 4.74 22.15
CA GLU A 463 -10.84 4.22 21.09
C GLU A 463 -11.34 5.35 20.18
N VAL A 464 -11.53 5.04 18.89
CA VAL A 464 -12.19 5.94 17.92
C VAL A 464 -13.37 5.19 17.30
N SER A 465 -14.54 5.84 17.27
CA SER A 465 -15.80 5.14 17.01
C SER A 465 -15.91 4.54 15.61
N ASP A 466 -16.68 3.46 15.48
CA ASP A 466 -17.02 2.86 14.18
C ASP A 466 -17.82 3.85 13.28
N GLU A 467 -18.57 4.81 13.85
CA GLU A 467 -19.27 5.87 13.10
C GLU A 467 -18.30 6.96 12.60
N ALA A 468 -17.38 7.44 13.44
CA ALA A 468 -16.34 8.42 13.06
C ALA A 468 -15.36 7.83 12.03
N SER A 469 -14.99 6.55 12.17
CA SER A 469 -14.18 5.79 11.21
C SER A 469 -14.82 5.68 9.82
N ASN A 470 -16.13 5.89 9.70
CA ASN A 470 -16.87 5.92 8.43
C ASN A 470 -17.20 7.34 7.93
N ARG A 471 -16.91 8.40 8.71
CA ARG A 471 -17.07 9.79 8.27
C ARG A 471 -16.02 10.20 7.23
N ARG A 472 -16.41 11.09 6.32
CA ARG A 472 -15.59 11.60 5.20
C ARG A 472 -14.80 12.87 5.54
N ASP A 473 -15.21 13.54 6.60
CA ASP A 473 -14.68 14.80 7.12
C ASP A 473 -13.72 14.58 8.31
N ARG A 474 -13.28 13.34 8.51
CA ARG A 474 -12.20 13.01 9.44
C ARG A 474 -10.83 13.45 8.90
N THR A 475 -9.91 13.82 9.78
CA THR A 475 -8.53 14.23 9.41
C THR A 475 -7.53 13.08 9.31
N TRP A 476 -7.91 11.87 9.73
CA TRP A 476 -7.02 10.73 9.96
C TRP A 476 -7.44 9.46 9.19
N GLU A 477 -6.47 8.56 9.00
CA GLU A 477 -6.64 7.22 8.45
C GLU A 477 -6.46 6.14 9.54
N GLY A 478 -6.77 4.88 9.24
CA GLY A 478 -6.74 3.79 10.24
C GLY A 478 -8.04 3.72 11.05
N GLY A 479 -7.91 3.40 12.35
CA GLY A 479 -9.04 3.12 13.25
C GLY A 479 -9.44 1.63 13.28
N GLY A 480 -10.37 1.28 14.17
CA GLY A 480 -10.82 -0.10 14.36
C GLY A 480 -9.77 -0.99 15.01
N THR A 481 -9.18 -1.93 14.27
CA THR A 481 -8.18 -2.91 14.77
C THR A 481 -6.74 -2.40 14.74
N ARG A 482 -6.50 -1.15 14.32
CA ARG A 482 -5.19 -0.49 14.25
C ARG A 482 -5.30 0.95 14.78
N PRO A 483 -4.22 1.52 15.33
CA PRO A 483 -4.13 2.95 15.65
C PRO A 483 -4.60 3.83 14.49
N ALA A 484 -5.24 4.94 14.81
CA ALA A 484 -5.48 6.00 13.83
C ALA A 484 -4.16 6.74 13.57
N TYR A 485 -3.97 7.28 12.36
CA TYR A 485 -2.77 8.05 12.01
C TYR A 485 -3.05 9.20 11.05
N VAL A 486 -2.14 10.17 11.05
CA VAL A 486 -2.11 11.31 10.12
C VAL A 486 -0.65 11.64 9.80
N ASP A 487 -0.36 12.07 8.58
CA ASP A 487 0.98 12.51 8.16
C ASP A 487 1.06 14.05 8.22
N THR A 488 2.16 14.60 8.75
CA THR A 488 2.28 16.05 8.99
C THR A 488 2.38 16.89 7.72
N ASN A 489 1.77 18.09 7.78
CA ASN A 489 1.85 19.07 6.71
C ASN A 489 3.25 19.74 6.63
N ALA A 490 3.42 20.70 5.71
CA ALA A 490 4.69 21.41 5.50
C ALA A 490 5.21 22.18 6.73
N ASP A 491 4.31 22.62 7.62
CA ASP A 491 4.60 23.37 8.84
C ASP A 491 4.74 22.44 10.07
N GLY A 492 4.74 21.12 9.83
CA GLY A 492 4.80 20.09 10.86
C GLY A 492 3.47 19.81 11.58
N LEU A 493 2.37 20.47 11.17
CA LEU A 493 1.06 20.36 11.83
C LEU A 493 0.43 18.97 11.62
N PHE A 494 -0.25 18.50 12.67
CA PHE A 494 -1.18 17.38 12.65
C PHE A 494 -2.48 17.72 13.41
N SER A 495 -3.58 17.06 13.04
CA SER A 495 -4.87 17.15 13.73
C SER A 495 -5.57 15.78 13.70
N PHE A 496 -6.16 15.39 14.82
CA PHE A 496 -7.12 14.29 14.93
C PHE A 496 -8.48 14.84 15.40
N ASN A 497 -9.50 14.84 14.55
CA ASN A 497 -10.86 15.25 14.90
C ASN A 497 -11.80 14.04 15.14
N LEU A 498 -13.03 14.34 15.58
CA LEU A 498 -14.11 13.37 15.83
C LEU A 498 -13.83 12.39 17.00
N LEU A 499 -13.06 12.83 18.00
CA LEU A 499 -12.61 11.98 19.10
C LEU A 499 -13.62 11.91 20.27
N TYR A 500 -13.55 10.84 21.07
CA TYR A 500 -14.22 10.76 22.36
C TYR A 500 -13.52 11.65 23.40
N GLU A 501 -14.24 12.07 24.44
CA GLU A 501 -13.61 12.72 25.62
C GLU A 501 -12.75 11.71 26.39
N GLY A 502 -11.63 12.17 26.95
CA GLY A 502 -10.71 11.34 27.72
C GLY A 502 -9.25 11.74 27.52
N TYR A 503 -8.37 10.74 27.53
CA TYR A 503 -6.93 10.87 27.32
C TYR A 503 -6.47 9.89 26.23
N ALA A 504 -5.33 10.17 25.61
CA ALA A 504 -4.70 9.30 24.61
C ALA A 504 -3.17 9.40 24.67
N ASP A 505 -2.50 8.37 24.15
CA ASP A 505 -1.08 8.44 23.83
C ASP A 505 -0.92 8.83 22.36
N ILE A 506 0.05 9.68 22.07
CA ILE A 506 0.41 10.08 20.70
C ILE A 506 1.89 9.90 20.45
N TRP A 507 2.27 9.31 19.32
CA TRP A 507 3.67 9.19 18.92
C TRP A 507 3.88 9.59 17.47
N ALA A 508 5.02 10.19 17.19
CA ALA A 508 5.45 10.54 15.84
C ALA A 508 6.65 9.70 15.42
N GLU A 509 6.76 9.42 14.12
CA GLU A 509 7.95 8.85 13.51
C GLU A 509 8.30 9.51 12.17
N HIS A 510 9.59 9.65 11.91
CA HIS A 510 10.11 10.10 10.61
C HIS A 510 11.41 9.33 10.28
N PRO A 511 11.56 8.79 9.06
CA PRO A 511 12.68 7.90 8.71
C PRO A 511 14.08 8.53 8.82
N VAL A 512 14.19 9.86 8.94
CA VAL A 512 15.47 10.57 9.09
C VAL A 512 15.68 11.16 10.48
N PHE A 513 14.61 11.52 11.20
CA PHE A 513 14.70 12.25 12.47
C PHE A 513 14.36 11.39 13.70
N GLY A 514 13.95 10.13 13.48
CA GLY A 514 13.67 9.18 14.56
C GLY A 514 12.21 9.21 15.03
N ARG A 515 11.98 9.21 16.34
CA ARG A 515 10.63 9.08 16.94
C ARG A 515 10.44 9.98 18.16
N ALA A 516 9.18 10.24 18.49
CA ALA A 516 8.74 10.95 19.69
C ALA A 516 7.52 10.25 20.29
N TRP A 517 7.39 10.22 21.62
CA TRP A 517 6.19 9.69 22.28
C TRP A 517 5.76 10.58 23.45
N LEU A 518 4.52 11.06 23.40
CA LEU A 518 3.83 11.70 24.51
C LEU A 518 2.71 10.79 25.02
N ARG A 519 2.53 10.75 26.34
CA ARG A 519 1.61 9.87 27.05
C ARG A 519 0.53 10.67 27.75
N ASP A 520 -0.63 10.03 27.92
CA ASP A 520 -1.71 10.51 28.77
C ASP A 520 -2.13 11.97 28.45
N ILE A 521 -2.18 12.32 27.16
CA ILE A 521 -2.56 13.63 26.64
C ILE A 521 -4.08 13.76 26.61
N GLY A 522 -4.63 14.80 27.24
CA GLY A 522 -6.07 15.06 27.23
C GLY A 522 -6.58 15.37 25.83
N ILE A 523 -7.72 14.79 25.45
CA ILE A 523 -8.42 15.18 24.23
C ILE A 523 -8.93 16.63 24.37
N ASN A 524 -8.94 17.38 23.27
CA ASN A 524 -9.01 18.86 23.20
C ASN A 524 -7.73 19.61 23.60
N ALA A 525 -6.61 18.91 23.83
CA ALA A 525 -5.30 19.56 23.87
C ALA A 525 -4.93 20.16 22.49
N GLN A 526 -4.37 21.37 22.54
CA GLN A 526 -3.88 22.17 21.41
C GLN A 526 -2.38 22.46 21.60
N ASP A 527 -1.72 22.98 20.57
CA ASP A 527 -0.31 23.38 20.59
C ASP A 527 0.69 22.28 21.04
N ILE A 528 0.32 21.01 20.87
CA ILE A 528 1.13 19.87 21.36
C ILE A 528 2.42 19.73 20.53
N ALA A 529 3.58 19.65 21.17
CA ALA A 529 4.88 19.56 20.48
C ALA A 529 5.54 18.18 20.63
N LEU A 530 5.59 17.41 19.54
CA LEU A 530 6.30 16.13 19.46
C LEU A 530 7.73 16.36 18.95
N LEU A 531 8.73 16.29 19.85
CA LEU A 531 10.16 16.44 19.54
C LEU A 531 10.76 15.08 19.15
N LEU A 532 11.15 14.91 17.88
CA LEU A 532 11.74 13.67 17.38
C LEU A 532 13.20 13.50 17.81
N GLU A 533 13.52 12.32 18.33
CA GLU A 533 14.86 11.92 18.77
C GLU A 533 15.36 10.69 17.99
N PRO A 534 16.68 10.62 17.65
CA PRO A 534 17.30 9.41 17.10
C PRO A 534 17.10 8.19 18.00
N GLN A 535 16.97 7.01 17.40
CA GLN A 535 16.56 5.81 18.12
C GLN A 535 17.74 4.90 18.47
N PRO A 536 17.79 4.34 19.69
CA PRO A 536 18.83 3.38 20.10
C PRO A 536 18.65 2.01 19.42
N GLU A 537 19.71 1.22 19.39
CA GLU A 537 19.71 -0.15 18.84
C GLU A 537 18.87 -1.13 19.69
N THR A 538 18.78 -0.89 21.00
CA THR A 538 17.95 -1.66 21.94
C THR A 538 16.84 -0.78 22.53
N LEU A 539 15.63 -1.31 22.64
CA LEU A 539 14.50 -0.64 23.29
C LEU A 539 14.46 -0.98 24.78
N ALA A 540 14.34 0.05 25.62
CA ALA A 540 14.19 -0.08 27.07
C ALA A 540 12.86 0.51 27.53
N PHE A 541 12.04 -0.30 28.21
CA PHE A 541 10.74 0.08 28.75
C PHE A 541 10.72 -0.16 30.25
N ALA A 542 10.50 0.89 31.04
CA ALA A 542 10.36 0.82 32.49
C ALA A 542 9.04 1.43 32.96
N GLY A 543 8.46 0.91 34.04
CA GLY A 543 7.13 1.33 34.46
C GLY A 543 6.65 0.70 35.76
N ALA A 544 5.34 0.83 36.02
CA ALA A 544 4.67 0.24 37.17
C ALA A 544 3.26 -0.27 36.82
N VAL A 545 2.92 -1.44 37.35
CA VAL A 545 1.56 -2.02 37.31
C VAL A 545 0.81 -1.60 38.57
N LEU A 546 -0.36 -1.02 38.37
CA LEU A 546 -1.21 -0.47 39.42
C LEU A 546 -2.60 -1.13 39.41
N GLY A 547 -3.20 -1.29 40.58
CA GLY A 547 -4.55 -1.78 40.77
C GLY A 547 -5.61 -0.73 40.45
N ALA A 548 -6.89 -1.13 40.60
CA ALA A 548 -8.02 -0.26 40.30
C ALA A 548 -8.12 0.93 41.27
N SER A 549 -7.59 0.80 42.49
CA SER A 549 -7.46 1.88 43.47
C SER A 549 -6.10 2.59 43.42
N GLY A 550 -5.22 2.25 42.46
CA GLY A 550 -3.89 2.84 42.29
C GLY A 550 -2.79 2.23 43.16
N GLU A 551 -3.07 1.14 43.88
CA GLU A 551 -2.09 0.37 44.66
C GLU A 551 -1.09 -0.38 43.74
N PRO A 552 0.20 -0.53 44.12
CA PRO A 552 1.14 -1.30 43.30
C PRO A 552 0.80 -2.80 43.30
N LEU A 553 0.80 -3.41 42.11
CA LEU A 553 0.54 -4.85 41.94
C LEU A 553 1.82 -5.63 41.64
N ALA A 554 2.28 -6.41 42.61
CA ALA A 554 3.41 -7.33 42.45
C ALA A 554 3.02 -8.63 41.73
N ASN A 555 4.00 -9.29 41.09
CA ASN A 555 3.86 -10.56 40.38
C ASN A 555 2.83 -10.57 39.24
N ALA A 556 2.58 -9.43 38.58
CA ALA A 556 1.78 -9.37 37.37
C ALA A 556 2.61 -9.85 36.17
N ASP A 557 2.08 -10.79 35.37
CA ASP A 557 2.74 -11.32 34.17
C ASP A 557 2.66 -10.28 33.05
N LEU A 558 3.81 -9.76 32.62
CA LEU A 558 3.97 -8.73 31.58
C LEU A 558 4.60 -9.36 30.33
N ARG A 559 3.94 -9.21 29.18
CA ARG A 559 4.36 -9.79 27.90
C ARG A 559 4.36 -8.76 26.79
N LEU A 560 5.53 -8.55 26.21
CA LEU A 560 5.75 -7.62 25.10
C LEU A 560 5.67 -8.39 23.78
N TYR A 561 4.69 -8.04 22.94
CA TYR A 561 4.48 -8.65 21.64
C TYR A 561 4.88 -7.70 20.51
N GLY A 562 5.61 -8.23 19.53
CA GLY A 562 5.87 -7.57 18.23
C GLY A 562 4.83 -8.01 17.21
N ASP A 563 4.43 -7.11 16.32
CA ASP A 563 3.43 -7.41 15.27
C ASP A 563 4.13 -7.81 13.97
N HIS A 564 4.06 -9.10 13.60
CA HIS A 564 4.73 -9.63 12.43
C HIS A 564 3.77 -10.39 11.51
N TYR A 565 3.16 -9.68 10.56
CA TYR A 565 2.36 -10.26 9.48
C TYR A 565 1.18 -11.10 10.02
N GLN A 566 0.36 -10.47 10.88
CA GLN A 566 -0.77 -11.07 11.63
C GLN A 566 -0.38 -12.06 12.72
N ARG A 567 0.84 -12.63 12.72
CA ARG A 567 1.36 -13.39 13.85
C ARG A 567 2.08 -12.45 14.82
N ARG A 568 1.44 -12.18 15.96
CA ARG A 568 2.07 -11.48 17.09
C ARG A 568 2.94 -12.44 17.87
N SER A 569 4.26 -12.27 17.78
CA SER A 569 5.26 -13.06 18.51
C SER A 569 5.61 -12.42 19.83
N LEU A 570 5.76 -13.23 20.87
CA LEU A 570 6.33 -12.81 22.14
C LEU A 570 7.81 -12.41 21.94
N LEU A 571 8.15 -11.14 22.20
CA LEU A 571 9.52 -10.64 22.18
C LEU A 571 10.17 -10.72 23.57
N PHE A 572 9.41 -10.45 24.63
CA PHE A 572 9.91 -10.44 26.00
C PHE A 572 8.81 -10.78 27.00
N LYS A 573 9.20 -11.40 28.11
CA LYS A 573 8.32 -11.71 29.24
C LYS A 573 9.01 -11.35 30.56
N THR A 574 8.30 -10.67 31.46
CA THR A 574 8.77 -10.35 32.81
C THR A 574 7.61 -10.41 33.81
N VAL A 575 7.90 -10.17 35.09
CA VAL A 575 6.89 -9.96 36.14
C VAL A 575 7.17 -8.67 36.89
N SER A 576 6.14 -8.03 37.44
CA SER A 576 6.31 -6.88 38.31
C SER A 576 6.91 -7.26 39.67
N ASP A 577 7.78 -6.41 40.21
CA ASP A 577 8.47 -6.60 41.49
C ASP A 577 7.53 -6.37 42.70
N SER A 578 8.08 -6.48 43.92
CA SER A 578 7.33 -6.24 45.17
C SER A 578 6.81 -4.80 45.35
N THR A 579 7.26 -3.85 44.53
CA THR A 579 6.78 -2.46 44.46
C THR A 579 5.89 -2.20 43.24
N GLY A 580 5.54 -3.25 42.49
CA GLY A 580 4.75 -3.19 41.25
C GLY A 580 5.53 -2.69 40.04
N ARG A 581 6.84 -2.45 40.16
CA ARG A 581 7.68 -1.94 39.05
C ARG A 581 8.06 -3.05 38.08
N PHE A 582 8.31 -2.67 36.83
CA PHE A 582 8.85 -3.57 35.81
C PHE A 582 9.89 -2.86 34.94
N GLU A 583 10.84 -3.64 34.44
CA GLU A 583 11.81 -3.23 33.43
C GLU A 583 11.88 -4.31 32.34
N ILE A 584 11.98 -3.87 31.09
CA ILE A 584 12.02 -4.69 29.88
C ILE A 584 13.08 -4.10 28.95
N GLU A 585 14.11 -4.88 28.62
CA GLU A 585 15.08 -4.56 27.57
C GLU A 585 14.87 -5.53 26.41
N ALA A 586 14.64 -5.01 25.20
CA ALA A 586 14.30 -5.80 24.03
C ALA A 586 14.93 -5.26 22.74
N THR A 587 15.65 -6.12 22.02
CA THR A 587 16.10 -5.81 20.66
C THR A 587 14.90 -5.88 19.70
N PRO A 588 14.58 -4.81 18.94
CA PRO A 588 13.48 -4.83 18.00
C PRO A 588 13.79 -5.75 16.79
N PRO A 589 12.81 -6.50 16.26
CA PRO A 589 13.02 -7.33 15.07
C PRO A 589 13.31 -6.47 13.82
N GLU A 590 14.16 -6.97 12.91
CA GLU A 590 14.65 -6.26 11.71
C GLU A 590 13.59 -5.89 10.64
N VAL A 591 12.30 -6.10 10.91
CA VAL A 591 11.25 -6.19 9.87
C VAL A 591 10.28 -4.98 9.94
N PRO A 592 10.16 -4.14 8.89
CA PRO A 592 9.71 -2.74 9.04
C PRO A 592 8.20 -2.48 8.90
N PHE A 593 7.35 -3.51 8.84
CA PHE A 593 6.00 -3.41 8.25
C PHE A 593 4.86 -3.08 9.22
N PHE A 594 5.00 -3.32 10.53
CA PHE A 594 4.06 -2.89 11.56
C PHE A 594 4.84 -2.20 12.68
N ARG A 595 4.37 -1.05 13.15
CA ARG A 595 5.21 -0.03 13.82
C ARG A 595 4.75 0.37 15.22
N TYR A 596 4.13 -0.57 15.93
CA TYR A 596 3.90 -0.50 17.36
C TYR A 596 3.99 -1.91 17.97
N LEU A 597 4.39 -1.96 19.23
CA LEU A 597 4.41 -3.14 20.08
C LEU A 597 3.12 -3.17 20.92
N THR A 598 2.78 -4.32 21.48
CA THR A 598 1.69 -4.44 22.46
C THR A 598 2.23 -5.06 23.74
N LEU A 599 2.25 -4.29 24.84
CA LEU A 599 2.56 -4.80 26.17
C LEU A 599 1.24 -5.22 26.83
N VAL A 600 1.06 -6.52 27.07
CA VAL A 600 -0.09 -7.08 27.78
C VAL A 600 0.32 -7.40 29.22
N CYS A 601 -0.56 -7.08 30.17
CA CYS A 601 -0.37 -7.27 31.60
C CYS A 601 -1.53 -8.07 32.20
N THR A 602 -1.22 -9.23 32.77
CA THR A 602 -2.14 -10.08 33.53
C THR A 602 -1.72 -10.15 34.99
N PRO A 603 -2.27 -9.30 35.88
CA PRO A 603 -2.11 -9.45 37.33
C PRO A 603 -2.83 -10.73 37.81
N GLY A 604 -2.25 -11.44 38.78
CA GLY A 604 -2.84 -12.68 39.30
C GLY A 604 -4.27 -12.52 39.86
N ASN A 605 -4.58 -11.34 40.43
CA ASN A 605 -5.84 -11.04 41.11
C ASN A 605 -6.73 -10.00 40.39
N GLY A 606 -6.37 -9.55 39.18
CA GLY A 606 -7.02 -8.39 38.52
C GLY A 606 -7.39 -8.62 37.06
N ALA A 607 -7.92 -7.57 36.42
CA ALA A 607 -8.30 -7.63 35.02
C ALA A 607 -7.09 -7.62 34.06
N VAL A 608 -7.19 -8.37 32.95
CA VAL A 608 -6.22 -8.28 31.84
C VAL A 608 -6.22 -6.88 31.23
N THR A 609 -5.05 -6.26 31.10
CA THR A 609 -4.89 -4.92 30.51
C THR A 609 -3.74 -4.90 29.51
N TRP A 610 -3.67 -3.85 28.70
CA TRP A 610 -2.62 -3.66 27.72
C TRP A 610 -2.29 -2.17 27.55
N LYS A 611 -1.10 -1.89 27.04
CA LYS A 611 -0.74 -0.58 26.49
C LYS A 611 0.01 -0.79 25.18
N LEU A 612 -0.43 -0.12 24.11
CA LEU A 612 0.30 -0.05 22.85
C LEU A 612 1.52 0.83 23.07
N LEU A 613 2.69 0.36 22.64
CA LEU A 613 3.95 1.06 22.80
C LEU A 613 4.54 1.37 21.40
N PRO A 614 5.01 2.59 21.13
CA PRO A 614 5.85 2.83 19.95
C PRO A 614 7.19 2.07 20.06
N TYR A 615 7.87 1.94 18.92
CA TYR A 615 9.25 1.44 18.86
C TYR A 615 10.26 2.53 19.31
N CYS A 616 10.11 3.04 20.54
CA CYS A 616 11.07 3.94 21.20
C CYS A 616 11.10 3.71 22.71
N SER A 617 12.28 3.81 23.32
CA SER A 617 12.47 3.59 24.76
C SER A 617 11.69 4.60 25.63
N ALA A 618 11.23 4.18 26.80
CA ALA A 618 10.51 5.05 27.74
C ALA A 618 10.53 4.54 29.19
N GLY A 619 10.70 5.46 30.14
CA GLY A 619 10.45 5.23 31.56
C GLY A 619 9.03 5.62 32.00
N ASP A 620 8.71 5.27 33.25
CA ASP A 620 7.49 5.63 33.98
C ASP A 620 6.15 5.26 33.30
N ILE A 621 6.14 4.15 32.56
CA ILE A 621 4.92 3.61 31.94
C ILE A 621 3.98 3.08 33.02
N GLN A 622 2.88 3.78 33.29
CA GLN A 622 1.83 3.29 34.19
C GLN A 622 0.85 2.36 33.47
N ILE A 623 0.65 1.16 34.02
CA ILE A 623 -0.40 0.22 33.58
C ILE A 623 -1.40 0.07 34.74
N ARG A 624 -2.49 0.83 34.69
CA ARG A 624 -3.58 0.76 35.67
C ARG A 624 -4.57 -0.31 35.23
N THR A 625 -4.87 -1.24 36.11
CA THR A 625 -5.83 -2.34 35.87
C THR A 625 -7.27 -1.92 36.24
N ARG A 626 -8.29 -2.61 35.71
CA ARG A 626 -9.69 -2.43 36.14
C ARG A 626 -10.07 -3.47 37.20
N GLN A 627 -11.19 -3.21 37.88
CA GLN A 627 -11.88 -4.24 38.65
C GLN A 627 -12.22 -5.43 37.73
N PRO A 628 -12.00 -6.68 38.18
CA PRO A 628 -12.26 -7.87 37.37
C PRO A 628 -13.75 -8.17 37.29
N GLY A 629 -14.32 -8.02 36.10
CA GLY A 629 -15.66 -8.50 35.78
C GLY A 629 -15.68 -9.99 35.42
N THR A 630 -16.91 -10.52 35.31
CA THR A 630 -17.21 -11.90 34.95
C THR A 630 -18.19 -11.93 33.77
N LEU A 631 -17.93 -12.78 32.79
CA LEU A 631 -18.77 -13.01 31.62
C LEU A 631 -19.14 -14.50 31.55
N SER A 632 -20.43 -14.80 31.57
CA SER A 632 -20.95 -16.18 31.49
C SER A 632 -21.93 -16.33 30.34
N GLY A 633 -22.10 -17.53 29.81
CA GLY A 633 -22.96 -17.77 28.65
C GLY A 633 -23.20 -19.25 28.38
N ARG A 634 -23.72 -19.57 27.18
CA ARG A 634 -23.94 -20.95 26.70
C ARG A 634 -23.57 -21.09 25.23
N VAL A 635 -22.84 -22.14 24.89
CA VAL A 635 -22.54 -22.57 23.52
C VAL A 635 -23.53 -23.66 23.11
N THR A 636 -24.07 -23.57 21.90
CA THR A 636 -24.96 -24.56 21.31
C THR A 636 -24.56 -24.86 19.87
N ASN A 637 -25.11 -25.92 19.27
CA ASN A 637 -25.09 -26.06 17.82
C ASN A 637 -26.15 -25.14 17.17
N SER A 638 -26.24 -25.17 15.84
CA SER A 638 -27.23 -24.43 15.05
C SER A 638 -28.68 -24.86 15.27
N GLU A 639 -28.91 -26.05 15.84
CA GLU A 639 -30.24 -26.58 16.19
C GLU A 639 -30.63 -26.21 17.63
N GLY A 640 -29.70 -25.66 18.41
CA GLY A 640 -29.91 -25.12 19.75
C GLY A 640 -29.61 -26.08 20.89
N GLU A 641 -29.06 -27.26 20.60
CA GLU A 641 -28.59 -28.27 21.55
C GLU A 641 -27.25 -27.85 22.19
N ALA A 642 -27.00 -28.28 23.43
CA ALA A 642 -25.79 -27.94 24.17
C ALA A 642 -24.52 -28.55 23.56
N LEU A 643 -23.43 -27.77 23.51
CA LEU A 643 -22.09 -28.27 23.14
C LEU A 643 -21.14 -28.17 24.33
N GLY A 644 -20.90 -29.29 24.99
CA GLY A 644 -19.91 -29.43 26.06
C GLY A 644 -18.49 -29.62 25.55
N ASP A 645 -17.48 -29.30 26.38
CA ASP A 645 -16.05 -29.27 26.02
C ASP A 645 -15.68 -28.27 24.90
N ALA A 646 -16.64 -27.48 24.41
CA ALA A 646 -16.42 -26.38 23.47
C ALA A 646 -15.48 -25.35 24.10
N THR A 647 -14.46 -24.94 23.36
CA THR A 647 -13.45 -23.98 23.82
C THR A 647 -13.94 -22.56 23.51
N VAL A 648 -13.90 -21.69 24.52
CA VAL A 648 -14.29 -20.27 24.42
C VAL A 648 -13.11 -19.40 24.85
N GLU A 649 -12.73 -18.46 24.00
CA GLU A 649 -11.55 -17.62 24.11
C GLU A 649 -11.92 -16.15 23.90
N VAL A 650 -11.18 -15.22 24.51
CA VAL A 650 -11.29 -13.81 24.13
C VAL A 650 -10.63 -13.58 22.77
N TYR A 651 -11.40 -13.07 21.80
CA TYR A 651 -10.90 -12.66 20.49
C TYR A 651 -10.39 -11.21 20.50
N SER A 652 -11.18 -10.30 21.08
CA SER A 652 -10.81 -8.88 21.20
C SER A 652 -11.52 -8.21 22.37
N ILE A 653 -10.86 -7.23 22.99
CA ILE A 653 -11.44 -6.37 24.04
C ILE A 653 -11.32 -4.90 23.59
N ARG A 654 -12.40 -4.13 23.73
CA ARG A 654 -12.42 -2.66 23.58
C ARG A 654 -12.78 -2.00 24.89
N HIS A 655 -12.11 -0.90 25.22
CA HIS A 655 -12.35 -0.13 26.44
C HIS A 655 -11.79 1.29 26.23
N SER A 656 -12.56 2.32 26.61
CA SER A 656 -12.21 3.75 26.41
C SER A 656 -10.73 4.06 26.73
N ASP A 657 -10.31 3.70 27.95
CA ASP A 657 -9.03 4.07 28.55
C ASP A 657 -7.83 3.19 28.09
N TYR A 658 -8.05 2.21 27.20
CA TYR A 658 -7.01 1.33 26.66
C TYR A 658 -7.09 1.17 25.12
N GLY A 659 -8.13 1.71 24.48
CA GLY A 659 -8.45 1.46 23.08
C GLY A 659 -8.90 0.02 22.83
N HIS A 660 -8.35 -0.62 21.79
CA HIS A 660 -8.77 -1.93 21.30
C HIS A 660 -7.58 -2.87 21.15
N CYS A 661 -7.64 -4.04 21.80
CA CYS A 661 -6.69 -5.13 21.60
C CYS A 661 -7.36 -6.34 20.94
N VAL A 662 -6.68 -6.93 19.96
CA VAL A 662 -7.07 -8.19 19.30
C VAL A 662 -6.02 -9.25 19.61
N PHE A 663 -6.48 -10.41 20.05
CA PHE A 663 -5.64 -11.51 20.54
C PHE A 663 -5.51 -12.57 19.44
N LEU A 664 -4.78 -12.22 18.38
CA LEU A 664 -4.70 -13.04 17.17
C LEU A 664 -3.95 -14.37 17.38
N SER A 665 -2.76 -14.34 17.98
CA SER A 665 -1.96 -15.55 18.22
C SER A 665 -2.44 -16.34 19.45
N ARG A 666 -2.27 -17.66 19.44
CA ARG A 666 -2.61 -18.56 20.57
C ARG A 666 -1.97 -18.09 21.88
N GLU A 667 -0.71 -17.69 21.84
CA GLU A 667 0.03 -17.10 22.96
C GLU A 667 -0.64 -15.87 23.58
N MET A 668 -1.40 -15.10 22.79
CA MET A 668 -2.18 -13.96 23.24
C MET A 668 -3.57 -14.37 23.77
N ARG A 669 -4.25 -15.33 23.13
CA ARG A 669 -5.57 -15.82 23.60
C ARG A 669 -5.47 -16.52 24.95
N ASP A 670 -4.41 -17.28 25.17
CA ASP A 670 -4.15 -17.95 26.45
C ASP A 670 -3.92 -16.94 27.61
N VAL A 671 -3.42 -15.74 27.28
CA VAL A 671 -3.29 -14.59 28.22
C VAL A 671 -4.62 -13.85 28.39
N ALA A 672 -5.38 -13.72 27.31
CA ALA A 672 -6.69 -13.05 27.28
C ALA A 672 -7.82 -13.83 28.01
N ARG A 673 -7.51 -15.04 28.49
CA ARG A 673 -8.38 -16.10 29.01
C ARG A 673 -8.98 -17.01 27.93
N ARG A 674 -8.86 -18.32 28.22
CA ARG A 674 -9.43 -19.47 27.53
C ARG A 674 -10.19 -20.30 28.58
N VAL A 675 -11.42 -20.70 28.29
CA VAL A 675 -12.23 -21.61 29.10
C VAL A 675 -12.83 -22.71 28.23
N ARG A 676 -13.39 -23.75 28.85
CA ARG A 676 -14.21 -24.75 28.17
C ARG A 676 -15.62 -24.78 28.75
N THR A 677 -16.58 -25.25 27.97
CA THR A 677 -17.96 -25.46 28.44
C THR A 677 -18.10 -26.74 29.25
N ASP A 678 -19.01 -26.72 30.23
CA ASP A 678 -19.49 -27.93 30.91
C ASP A 678 -20.38 -28.80 30.00
N ALA A 679 -20.86 -29.94 30.49
CA ALA A 679 -21.71 -30.86 29.72
C ALA A 679 -23.04 -30.24 29.24
N ASP A 680 -23.52 -29.19 29.91
CA ASP A 680 -24.69 -28.41 29.49
C ASP A 680 -24.32 -27.29 28.51
N GLY A 681 -23.07 -27.16 28.11
CA GLY A 681 -22.60 -26.12 27.19
C GLY A 681 -22.42 -24.75 27.84
N HIS A 682 -22.45 -24.64 29.17
CA HIS A 682 -22.27 -23.38 29.88
C HIS A 682 -20.78 -23.07 30.12
N PHE A 683 -20.42 -21.78 30.03
CA PHE A 683 -19.10 -21.27 30.38
C PHE A 683 -19.19 -20.07 31.32
N THR A 684 -18.13 -19.83 32.09
CA THR A 684 -17.95 -18.63 32.91
C THR A 684 -16.48 -18.22 32.89
N MET A 685 -16.21 -16.94 32.61
CA MET A 685 -14.88 -16.38 32.44
C MET A 685 -14.71 -15.14 33.31
N THR A 686 -13.69 -15.13 34.16
CA THR A 686 -13.41 -14.09 35.16
C THR A 686 -12.12 -13.32 34.81
N GLY A 687 -11.97 -12.10 35.34
CA GLY A 687 -10.76 -11.30 35.14
C GLY A 687 -10.74 -10.50 33.84
N LEU A 688 -11.91 -10.16 33.31
CA LEU A 688 -12.08 -9.23 32.19
C LEU A 688 -12.19 -7.79 32.74
N PRO A 689 -11.81 -6.73 32.01
CA PRO A 689 -11.99 -5.36 32.48
C PRO A 689 -13.47 -4.99 32.62
N MET A 690 -13.91 -4.63 33.82
CA MET A 690 -15.21 -3.99 33.97
C MET A 690 -15.26 -2.68 33.17
N GLY A 691 -16.34 -2.45 32.43
CA GLY A 691 -16.48 -1.35 31.47
C GLY A 691 -16.00 -1.67 30.04
N SER A 692 -15.57 -2.89 29.74
CA SER A 692 -15.15 -3.28 28.38
C SER A 692 -16.24 -3.95 27.54
N GLU A 693 -16.14 -3.78 26.22
CA GLU A 693 -16.78 -4.64 25.23
C GLU A 693 -15.85 -5.81 24.88
N VAL A 694 -16.34 -7.05 24.99
CA VAL A 694 -15.58 -8.26 24.69
C VAL A 694 -16.23 -9.02 23.53
N ALA A 695 -15.45 -9.39 22.52
CA ALA A 695 -15.83 -10.39 21.51
C ALA A 695 -15.16 -11.72 21.83
N LEU A 696 -15.92 -12.81 21.74
CA LEU A 696 -15.46 -14.16 22.02
C LEU A 696 -15.22 -14.94 20.73
N TYR A 697 -14.16 -15.75 20.69
CA TYR A 697 -14.02 -16.84 19.73
C TYR A 697 -14.52 -18.13 20.40
N ALA A 698 -15.35 -18.90 19.72
CA ALA A 698 -15.83 -20.19 20.21
C ALA A 698 -15.63 -21.28 19.15
N ASP A 699 -15.22 -22.46 19.59
CA ASP A 699 -14.74 -23.57 18.74
C ASP A 699 -15.06 -24.92 19.42
N HIS A 700 -15.25 -25.99 18.65
CA HIS A 700 -15.62 -27.31 19.16
C HIS A 700 -15.17 -28.40 18.18
N GLU A 701 -14.77 -29.58 18.66
CA GLU A 701 -14.11 -30.57 17.80
C GLU A 701 -14.98 -31.05 16.62
N SER A 702 -16.30 -31.16 16.81
CA SER A 702 -17.23 -31.59 15.76
C SER A 702 -18.08 -30.47 15.13
N HIS A 703 -17.89 -29.20 15.50
CA HIS A 703 -18.74 -28.08 15.07
C HIS A 703 -17.89 -26.84 14.73
N GLY A 704 -18.28 -26.09 13.68
CA GLY A 704 -17.49 -24.97 13.16
C GLY A 704 -17.34 -23.83 14.15
N CYS A 705 -16.25 -23.05 14.04
CA CYS A 705 -16.02 -21.92 14.93
C CYS A 705 -16.89 -20.69 14.60
N ILE A 706 -17.02 -19.77 15.57
CA ILE A 706 -17.63 -18.45 15.37
C ILE A 706 -16.92 -17.39 16.22
N VAL A 707 -16.97 -16.12 15.79
CA VAL A 707 -16.69 -14.96 16.64
C VAL A 707 -18.04 -14.34 17.03
N SER A 708 -18.30 -14.21 18.33
CA SER A 708 -19.54 -13.66 18.86
C SER A 708 -19.69 -12.15 18.59
N TRP A 709 -20.92 -11.65 18.71
CA TRP A 709 -21.14 -10.22 18.89
C TRP A 709 -20.50 -9.72 20.19
N ARG A 710 -20.21 -8.42 20.24
CA ARG A 710 -19.53 -7.76 21.37
C ARG A 710 -20.48 -7.67 22.57
N SER A 711 -20.01 -8.10 23.74
CA SER A 711 -20.77 -8.10 25.00
C SER A 711 -20.13 -7.18 26.04
N ASN A 712 -20.93 -6.36 26.73
CA ASN A 712 -20.44 -5.48 27.80
C ASN A 712 -20.14 -6.26 29.09
N VAL A 713 -19.05 -5.91 29.77
CA VAL A 713 -18.69 -6.44 31.09
C VAL A 713 -19.04 -5.41 32.16
N GLU A 714 -20.24 -5.49 32.72
CA GLU A 714 -20.79 -4.51 33.69
C GLU A 714 -20.77 -5.02 35.15
N GLY A 715 -20.19 -6.20 35.38
CA GLY A 715 -20.15 -6.87 36.68
C GLY A 715 -20.08 -8.38 36.45
N THR A 716 -21.09 -9.13 36.90
CA THR A 716 -21.35 -10.49 36.41
C THR A 716 -22.37 -10.41 35.27
N THR A 717 -21.89 -10.25 34.04
CA THR A 717 -22.76 -10.22 32.85
C THR A 717 -23.03 -11.63 32.35
N ASN A 718 -24.30 -12.04 32.35
CA ASN A 718 -24.75 -13.19 31.57
C ASN A 718 -25.01 -12.75 30.12
N VAL A 719 -24.25 -13.29 29.18
CA VAL A 719 -24.53 -13.19 27.74
C VAL A 719 -25.78 -14.02 27.46
N SER A 720 -26.92 -13.34 27.34
CA SER A 720 -28.22 -13.97 27.09
C SER A 720 -28.39 -14.46 25.64
N GLU A 721 -27.49 -14.07 24.74
CA GLU A 721 -27.40 -14.61 23.39
C GLU A 721 -26.63 -15.94 23.38
N LYS A 722 -27.27 -17.01 22.87
CA LYS A 722 -26.60 -18.30 22.67
C LYS A 722 -25.48 -18.16 21.64
N ILE A 723 -24.28 -18.66 21.94
CA ILE A 723 -23.22 -18.82 20.94
C ILE A 723 -23.53 -20.08 20.12
N ALA A 724 -24.31 -19.92 19.05
CA ALA A 724 -24.64 -21.01 18.15
C ALA A 724 -23.50 -21.28 17.15
N LEU A 725 -22.78 -22.39 17.34
CA LEU A 725 -21.78 -22.86 16.40
C LEU A 725 -22.45 -23.45 15.14
N PRO A 726 -21.99 -23.10 13.93
CA PRO A 726 -22.45 -23.74 12.71
C PRO A 726 -22.03 -25.22 12.66
N GLY A 727 -22.72 -26.02 11.85
CA GLY A 727 -22.21 -27.34 11.48
C GLY A 727 -20.83 -27.22 10.84
N GLY A 728 -19.85 -28.01 11.31
CA GLY A 728 -18.50 -27.98 10.79
C GLY A 728 -18.44 -28.40 9.32
N ILE A 729 -17.50 -27.83 8.55
CA ILE A 729 -17.33 -28.17 7.14
C ILE A 729 -16.47 -29.43 7.04
N ALA A 730 -17.09 -30.56 6.72
CA ALA A 730 -16.38 -31.79 6.37
C ALA A 730 -15.89 -31.76 4.92
N ILE A 731 -14.72 -32.36 4.69
CA ILE A 731 -14.17 -32.69 3.37
C ILE A 731 -13.98 -34.20 3.29
N GLU A 732 -14.40 -34.80 2.18
CA GLU A 732 -14.26 -36.24 1.96
C GLU A 732 -14.02 -36.61 0.50
N GLY A 733 -13.29 -37.70 0.27
CA GLY A 733 -12.90 -38.15 -1.06
C GLY A 733 -12.35 -39.57 -1.05
N THR A 734 -11.88 -40.06 -2.20
CA THR A 734 -11.17 -41.34 -2.33
C THR A 734 -9.75 -41.13 -2.86
N VAL A 735 -8.79 -41.86 -2.30
CA VAL A 735 -7.42 -41.94 -2.80
C VAL A 735 -7.27 -43.20 -3.64
N ARG A 736 -6.67 -43.10 -4.83
CA ARG A 736 -6.41 -44.22 -5.75
C ARG A 736 -5.03 -44.13 -6.39
N TYR A 737 -4.49 -45.24 -6.87
CA TYR A 737 -3.21 -45.25 -7.59
C TYR A 737 -3.37 -44.89 -9.07
N ALA A 738 -2.42 -44.13 -9.62
CA ALA A 738 -2.44 -43.70 -11.00
C ALA A 738 -2.38 -44.90 -11.97
N GLY A 739 -3.40 -45.03 -12.82
CA GLY A 739 -3.51 -46.11 -13.81
C GLY A 739 -4.25 -47.37 -13.33
N THR A 740 -4.73 -47.41 -12.09
CA THR A 740 -5.67 -48.43 -11.61
C THR A 740 -6.93 -47.79 -11.05
N ASP A 741 -8.01 -48.57 -10.94
CA ASP A 741 -9.21 -48.18 -10.18
C ASP A 741 -9.13 -48.67 -8.71
N GLU A 742 -7.93 -49.11 -8.28
CA GLU A 742 -7.74 -49.70 -6.95
C GLU A 742 -7.69 -48.62 -5.86
N PRO A 743 -8.47 -48.78 -4.78
CA PRO A 743 -8.46 -47.86 -3.66
C PRO A 743 -7.13 -47.94 -2.90
N ALA A 744 -6.49 -46.79 -2.70
CA ALA A 744 -5.26 -46.71 -1.94
C ALA A 744 -5.59 -46.63 -0.43
N ARG A 745 -5.50 -47.79 0.23
CA ARG A 745 -5.71 -47.99 1.68
C ARG A 745 -4.51 -47.51 2.51
N GLY A 746 -4.76 -46.95 3.70
CA GLY A 746 -3.72 -46.67 4.70
C GLY A 746 -2.79 -45.51 4.31
N VAL A 747 -3.22 -44.67 3.37
CA VAL A 747 -2.47 -43.51 2.87
C VAL A 747 -2.60 -42.38 3.87
N SER A 748 -1.50 -41.70 4.20
CA SER A 748 -1.55 -40.47 4.99
C SER A 748 -2.07 -39.35 4.10
N VAL A 749 -3.14 -38.68 4.50
CA VAL A 749 -3.73 -37.55 3.77
C VAL A 749 -3.66 -36.31 4.65
N ARG A 750 -3.08 -35.22 4.14
CA ARG A 750 -2.80 -33.99 4.89
C ARG A 750 -3.40 -32.76 4.21
N ILE A 751 -3.96 -31.83 4.98
CA ILE A 751 -4.32 -30.49 4.49
C ILE A 751 -3.23 -29.48 4.88
N HIS A 752 -2.82 -28.64 3.91
CA HIS A 752 -1.85 -27.56 4.05
C HIS A 752 -2.43 -26.22 3.55
N GLY A 753 -2.11 -25.11 4.23
CA GLY A 753 -2.42 -23.74 3.79
C GLY A 753 -1.53 -22.71 4.48
N ALA A 754 -1.30 -21.53 3.89
CA ALA A 754 -0.33 -20.57 4.45
C ALA A 754 -0.83 -19.90 5.75
N ALA A 755 -2.14 -19.84 5.94
CA ALA A 755 -2.79 -19.29 7.12
C ALA A 755 -3.49 -20.34 8.04
N MET A 756 -3.25 -21.65 7.85
CA MET A 756 -3.88 -22.71 8.66
C MET A 756 -2.82 -23.60 9.33
N ASP A 757 -3.19 -24.26 10.44
CA ASP A 757 -2.43 -25.40 10.95
C ASP A 757 -2.65 -26.61 10.04
N ASP A 758 -1.63 -27.45 9.85
CA ASP A 758 -1.76 -28.70 9.11
C ASP A 758 -2.73 -29.67 9.81
N LEU A 759 -3.46 -30.46 9.02
CA LEU A 759 -4.42 -31.47 9.50
C LEU A 759 -4.17 -32.80 8.82
N ASP A 760 -4.00 -33.87 9.60
CA ASP A 760 -3.74 -35.24 9.12
C ASP A 760 -4.96 -36.17 9.30
N THR A 761 -5.15 -37.09 8.34
CA THR A 761 -6.08 -38.22 8.42
C THR A 761 -5.52 -39.41 7.62
N VAL A 762 -6.16 -40.57 7.67
CA VAL A 762 -5.71 -41.79 6.97
C VAL A 762 -6.86 -42.41 6.16
N SER A 763 -6.56 -42.92 4.96
CA SER A 763 -7.56 -43.56 4.10
C SER A 763 -7.97 -44.98 4.56
N ASP A 764 -9.26 -45.29 4.45
CA ASP A 764 -9.85 -46.57 4.88
C ASP A 764 -9.60 -47.75 3.90
N GLU A 765 -10.24 -48.89 4.12
CA GLU A 765 -10.11 -50.07 3.23
C GLU A 765 -10.64 -49.86 1.80
N LYS A 766 -11.44 -48.81 1.58
CA LYS A 766 -11.95 -48.35 0.27
C LYS A 766 -11.21 -47.12 -0.23
N GLY A 767 -10.09 -46.77 0.38
CA GLY A 767 -9.31 -45.57 0.06
C GLY A 767 -10.06 -44.28 0.39
N HIS A 768 -11.20 -44.35 1.09
CA HIS A 768 -11.99 -43.20 1.47
C HIS A 768 -11.31 -42.49 2.63
N TYR A 769 -11.18 -41.18 2.54
CA TYR A 769 -10.69 -40.34 3.61
C TYR A 769 -11.73 -39.27 3.94
N ILE A 770 -11.78 -38.87 5.21
CA ILE A 770 -12.63 -37.79 5.70
C ILE A 770 -11.83 -36.93 6.68
N PHE A 771 -12.00 -35.61 6.52
CA PHE A 771 -11.71 -34.63 7.55
C PHE A 771 -13.04 -34.21 8.16
N PRO A 772 -13.48 -34.84 9.27
CA PRO A 772 -14.71 -34.46 9.92
C PRO A 772 -14.50 -33.07 10.55
N ALA A 773 -15.30 -32.09 10.12
CA ALA A 773 -15.36 -30.77 10.72
C ALA A 773 -14.00 -30.01 10.71
N ILE A 774 -13.60 -29.48 9.55
CA ILE A 774 -12.46 -28.54 9.44
C ILE A 774 -12.90 -27.19 10.06
N ASN A 775 -12.83 -27.09 11.38
CA ASN A 775 -13.46 -25.97 12.10
C ASN A 775 -12.61 -24.70 12.14
N LYS A 776 -11.32 -24.81 11.81
CA LYS A 776 -10.37 -23.69 11.68
C LYS A 776 -10.53 -22.84 10.40
N LEU A 777 -11.57 -23.05 9.59
CA LEU A 777 -11.82 -22.35 8.31
C LEU A 777 -12.30 -20.88 8.46
N GLY A 778 -11.83 -20.18 9.48
CA GLY A 778 -12.24 -18.83 9.85
C GLY A 778 -11.90 -17.73 8.83
N TRP A 779 -11.97 -16.49 9.31
CA TRP A 779 -11.74 -15.27 8.52
C TRP A 779 -10.31 -15.17 7.93
N GLU A 780 -9.36 -15.94 8.46
CA GLU A 780 -7.94 -15.89 8.14
C GLU A 780 -7.55 -16.76 6.93
N MET A 781 -8.45 -17.58 6.40
CA MET A 781 -8.10 -18.52 5.33
C MET A 781 -7.71 -17.83 4.01
N ASP A 782 -6.65 -18.35 3.38
CA ASP A 782 -6.30 -18.10 1.98
C ASP A 782 -7.48 -18.37 1.03
N THR A 783 -7.42 -17.85 -0.21
CA THR A 783 -8.45 -18.17 -1.22
C THR A 783 -8.46 -19.64 -1.62
N SER A 784 -7.32 -20.33 -1.45
CA SER A 784 -7.17 -21.76 -1.73
C SER A 784 -6.19 -22.43 -0.78
N PHE A 785 -6.31 -23.75 -0.67
CA PHE A 785 -5.49 -24.63 0.17
C PHE A 785 -5.24 -25.96 -0.56
N VAL A 786 -4.33 -26.78 -0.06
CA VAL A 786 -3.90 -28.03 -0.71
C VAL A 786 -4.23 -29.22 0.18
N VAL A 787 -4.79 -30.28 -0.41
CA VAL A 787 -4.86 -31.60 0.21
C VAL A 787 -3.83 -32.50 -0.48
N GLY A 788 -2.83 -32.96 0.26
CA GLY A 788 -1.82 -33.92 -0.20
C GLY A 788 -2.09 -35.33 0.33
N ALA A 789 -1.56 -36.34 -0.35
CA ALA A 789 -1.62 -37.73 0.06
C ALA A 789 -0.29 -38.44 -0.23
N GLU A 790 0.19 -39.24 0.72
CA GLU A 790 1.52 -39.88 0.72
C GLU A 790 1.42 -41.34 1.17
N SER A 791 2.09 -42.26 0.46
CA SER A 791 2.04 -43.71 0.73
C SER A 791 3.38 -44.40 0.46
N GLY A 792 3.81 -45.26 1.39
CA GLY A 792 5.06 -46.02 1.34
C GLY A 792 5.91 -45.83 2.60
N GLU A 793 7.14 -46.35 2.57
CA GLU A 793 8.19 -46.04 3.55
C GLU A 793 8.72 -44.61 3.33
N THR A 794 9.65 -44.10 4.14
CA THR A 794 10.21 -42.73 3.96
C THR A 794 11.53 -42.80 3.19
N PRO A 795 11.70 -42.11 2.04
CA PRO A 795 10.77 -41.17 1.40
C PRO A 795 9.57 -41.86 0.71
N PRO A 796 8.36 -41.25 0.75
CA PRO A 796 7.12 -41.89 0.31
C PRO A 796 7.22 -42.42 -1.11
N ALA A 797 6.84 -43.68 -1.33
CA ALA A 797 6.91 -44.32 -2.65
C ALA A 797 5.89 -43.74 -3.66
N TRP A 798 4.79 -43.18 -3.16
CA TRP A 798 3.73 -42.56 -3.94
C TRP A 798 3.25 -41.25 -3.30
N THR A 799 2.97 -40.27 -4.14
CA THR A 799 2.48 -38.94 -3.75
C THR A 799 1.43 -38.41 -4.72
N GLY A 800 0.46 -37.65 -4.21
CA GLY A 800 -0.55 -36.94 -5.00
C GLY A 800 -1.06 -35.70 -4.25
N THR A 801 -1.51 -34.68 -4.97
CA THR A 801 -2.03 -33.43 -4.37
C THR A 801 -3.24 -32.89 -5.14
N ARG A 802 -4.10 -32.14 -4.45
CA ARG A 802 -5.26 -31.44 -5.02
C ARG A 802 -5.43 -30.08 -4.37
N VAL A 803 -5.49 -29.02 -5.17
CA VAL A 803 -5.80 -27.66 -4.71
C VAL A 803 -7.32 -27.48 -4.64
N ILE A 804 -7.79 -26.75 -3.64
CA ILE A 804 -9.22 -26.46 -3.41
C ILE A 804 -9.36 -24.95 -3.18
N GLU A 805 -10.22 -24.27 -3.93
CA GLU A 805 -10.59 -22.88 -3.66
C GLU A 805 -11.72 -22.83 -2.61
N LYS A 806 -11.67 -21.86 -1.70
CA LYS A 806 -12.70 -21.63 -0.67
C LYS A 806 -14.09 -21.35 -1.26
N ALA A 807 -14.15 -20.96 -2.53
CA ALA A 807 -15.40 -20.75 -3.27
C ALA A 807 -16.11 -22.07 -3.66
N ASP A 808 -15.40 -23.20 -3.72
CA ASP A 808 -15.96 -24.50 -4.12
C ASP A 808 -16.59 -25.26 -2.93
N LEU A 809 -16.25 -24.87 -1.70
CA LEU A 809 -16.84 -25.38 -0.46
C LEU A 809 -18.25 -24.81 -0.26
N THR A 810 -19.21 -25.40 -0.96
CA THR A 810 -20.60 -24.93 -1.06
C THR A 810 -21.54 -25.53 0.00
N SER A 811 -21.06 -26.44 0.85
CA SER A 811 -21.86 -27.13 1.86
C SER A 811 -21.08 -27.41 3.15
N THR A 812 -21.76 -27.94 4.17
CA THR A 812 -21.13 -28.51 5.38
C THR A 812 -20.52 -29.89 5.18
N ARG A 813 -20.68 -30.54 4.01
CA ARG A 813 -20.07 -31.85 3.71
C ARG A 813 -19.74 -31.95 2.22
N ASN A 814 -18.51 -31.61 1.88
CA ASN A 814 -18.05 -31.52 0.49
C ASN A 814 -17.36 -32.82 0.09
N ALA A 815 -18.04 -33.63 -0.71
CA ALA A 815 -17.58 -34.92 -1.23
C ALA A 815 -16.97 -34.81 -2.64
N GLY A 816 -16.34 -35.88 -3.12
CA GLY A 816 -15.74 -35.95 -4.47
C GLY A 816 -14.38 -35.27 -4.58
N ILE A 817 -13.69 -35.09 -3.45
CA ILE A 817 -12.34 -34.54 -3.37
C ILE A 817 -11.33 -35.69 -3.54
N ASP A 818 -11.48 -36.45 -4.62
CA ASP A 818 -10.60 -37.58 -4.93
C ASP A 818 -9.17 -37.13 -5.24
N ILE A 819 -8.19 -37.97 -4.85
CA ILE A 819 -6.75 -37.74 -5.03
C ILE A 819 -6.15 -38.96 -5.76
N VAL A 820 -5.37 -38.71 -6.81
CA VAL A 820 -4.66 -39.75 -7.57
C VAL A 820 -3.18 -39.75 -7.19
N LEU A 821 -2.71 -40.87 -6.64
CA LEU A 821 -1.31 -41.09 -6.26
C LEU A 821 -0.47 -41.48 -7.48
N SER A 822 0.54 -40.67 -7.78
CA SER A 822 1.61 -41.00 -8.73
C SER A 822 2.83 -41.53 -7.98
N ARG A 823 3.75 -42.26 -8.65
CA ARG A 823 5.05 -42.58 -8.05
C ARG A 823 5.79 -41.28 -7.70
N SER A 824 6.38 -41.23 -6.52
CA SER A 824 7.19 -40.08 -6.09
C SER A 824 8.41 -39.86 -7.01
N LEU A 825 9.12 -38.75 -6.84
CA LEU A 825 10.35 -38.52 -7.60
C LEU A 825 11.42 -39.52 -7.14
N GLU A 826 11.48 -39.74 -5.85
CA GLU A 826 12.44 -40.54 -5.10
C GLU A 826 12.31 -42.01 -5.50
N SER A 827 11.09 -42.56 -5.49
CA SER A 827 10.85 -43.94 -5.92
C SER A 827 11.04 -44.15 -7.42
N ARG A 828 10.82 -43.12 -8.26
CA ARG A 828 11.20 -43.16 -9.68
C ARG A 828 12.72 -43.21 -9.85
N GLN A 829 13.47 -42.42 -9.07
CA GLN A 829 14.93 -42.42 -9.08
C GLN A 829 15.52 -43.75 -8.60
N GLU A 830 14.98 -44.37 -7.56
CA GLU A 830 15.39 -45.71 -7.11
C GLU A 830 15.12 -46.78 -8.17
N GLN A 831 13.93 -46.77 -8.78
CA GLN A 831 13.61 -47.70 -9.87
C GLN A 831 14.56 -47.54 -11.08
N TRP A 832 15.02 -46.31 -11.36
CA TRP A 832 16.03 -46.04 -12.40
C TRP A 832 17.45 -46.49 -12.00
N LYS A 833 17.76 -46.64 -10.70
CA LYS A 833 19.04 -47.22 -10.23
C LYS A 833 19.03 -48.75 -10.33
N GLU A 834 17.94 -49.41 -9.94
CA GLU A 834 17.83 -50.88 -10.00
C GLU A 834 17.73 -51.41 -11.43
N GLN A 835 17.00 -50.69 -12.30
CA GLN A 835 16.90 -51.04 -13.71
C GLN A 835 17.91 -50.23 -14.53
N ALA A 836 19.11 -50.81 -14.72
CA ALA A 836 20.09 -50.38 -15.72
C ALA A 836 19.51 -50.54 -17.14
N GLY A 837 18.60 -49.62 -17.50
CA GLY A 837 17.81 -49.68 -18.71
C GLY A 837 18.68 -49.52 -19.94
N LYS A 838 18.48 -50.39 -20.94
CA LYS A 838 18.90 -50.04 -22.30
C LYS A 838 18.19 -48.74 -22.67
N PRO A 839 18.91 -47.73 -23.21
CA PRO A 839 18.29 -46.46 -23.58
C PRO A 839 17.10 -46.73 -24.50
N LEU A 840 15.92 -46.21 -24.11
CA LEU A 840 14.73 -46.28 -24.96
C LEU A 840 15.04 -45.58 -26.28
N ALA A 841 14.75 -46.26 -27.39
CA ALA A 841 14.99 -45.74 -28.73
C ALA A 841 14.14 -44.49 -28.98
N SER A 842 14.73 -43.33 -28.75
CA SER A 842 14.10 -42.01 -28.83
C SER A 842 14.97 -41.07 -29.66
N LEU A 843 14.39 -39.97 -30.12
CA LEU A 843 15.10 -38.92 -30.88
C LEU A 843 16.04 -38.06 -30.02
N TRP A 844 16.10 -38.32 -28.71
CA TRP A 844 16.83 -37.52 -27.73
C TRP A 844 18.12 -38.20 -27.28
N ARG A 845 19.17 -37.40 -27.07
CA ARG A 845 20.41 -37.86 -26.45
C ARG A 845 20.20 -37.98 -24.94
N ILE A 846 20.65 -39.09 -24.36
CA ILE A 846 20.42 -39.42 -22.96
C ILE A 846 21.68 -39.08 -22.16
N ALA A 847 21.48 -38.33 -21.07
CA ALA A 847 22.49 -38.08 -20.06
C ALA A 847 22.13 -38.88 -18.80
N VAL A 848 23.11 -39.56 -18.23
CA VAL A 848 22.98 -40.39 -17.02
C VAL A 848 23.86 -39.80 -15.93
N LEU A 849 23.33 -39.63 -14.71
CA LEU A 849 24.17 -39.47 -13.52
C LEU A 849 24.45 -40.87 -12.96
N ASP A 850 25.72 -41.29 -12.98
CA ASP A 850 26.11 -42.67 -12.66
C ASP A 850 26.27 -42.95 -11.15
N ASP A 851 26.24 -41.94 -10.27
CA ASP A 851 26.32 -42.10 -8.80
C ASP A 851 25.59 -40.95 -8.05
N ALA A 852 24.28 -40.85 -8.25
CA ALA A 852 23.43 -39.82 -7.60
C ALA A 852 23.01 -40.23 -6.17
N ASP A 853 23.90 -40.09 -5.18
CA ASP A 853 23.59 -40.40 -3.78
C ASP A 853 22.59 -39.41 -3.14
N PRO A 854 21.58 -39.88 -2.39
CA PRO A 854 20.59 -39.02 -1.75
C PRO A 854 21.10 -38.36 -0.45
N ALA A 855 22.22 -38.81 0.11
CA ALA A 855 22.81 -38.30 1.35
C ALA A 855 24.34 -38.36 1.32
N PHE A 856 25.00 -37.44 2.03
CA PHE A 856 26.46 -37.35 2.09
C PHE A 856 27.06 -38.36 3.09
N ASP A 857 26.95 -39.65 2.78
CA ASP A 857 27.31 -40.75 3.69
C ASP A 857 28.82 -41.06 3.70
N GLY A 858 29.62 -40.10 4.18
CA GLY A 858 31.06 -40.28 4.44
C GLY A 858 31.99 -40.39 3.22
N LYS A 859 31.45 -40.50 1.99
CA LYS A 859 32.22 -40.37 0.74
C LYS A 859 32.99 -39.04 0.70
N ALA A 860 34.11 -39.00 -0.05
CA ALA A 860 34.80 -37.75 -0.34
C ALA A 860 33.91 -36.83 -1.20
N LYS A 861 34.02 -35.51 -1.03
CA LYS A 861 33.35 -34.55 -1.91
C LYS A 861 33.82 -34.68 -3.36
N TYR A 862 32.92 -34.38 -4.29
CA TYR A 862 33.17 -34.24 -5.74
C TYR A 862 33.49 -35.57 -6.44
N ASN A 863 32.52 -36.50 -6.51
CA ASN A 863 32.68 -37.77 -7.25
C ASN A 863 31.52 -38.11 -8.20
N ASP A 864 30.42 -37.35 -8.16
CA ASP A 864 29.26 -37.46 -9.06
C ASP A 864 29.72 -37.37 -10.53
N THR A 865 29.29 -38.33 -11.35
CA THR A 865 29.68 -38.47 -12.77
C THR A 865 28.46 -38.28 -13.68
N LEU A 866 28.58 -37.43 -14.70
CA LEU A 866 27.58 -37.22 -15.74
C LEU A 866 28.08 -37.77 -17.08
N THR A 867 27.43 -38.81 -17.59
CA THR A 867 27.78 -39.47 -18.85
C THR A 867 26.74 -39.21 -19.94
N ALA A 868 27.18 -38.75 -21.12
CA ALA A 868 26.30 -38.47 -22.27
C ALA A 868 26.44 -39.52 -23.38
N TYR A 869 25.32 -40.02 -23.89
CA TYR A 869 25.24 -41.04 -24.95
C TYR A 869 24.54 -40.52 -26.21
N ASN A 870 24.92 -41.02 -27.39
CA ASN A 870 24.14 -40.82 -28.61
C ASN A 870 22.89 -41.72 -28.65
N SER A 871 22.06 -41.54 -29.68
CA SER A 871 20.85 -42.35 -29.94
C SER A 871 21.11 -43.84 -30.22
N GLU A 872 22.37 -44.27 -30.33
CA GLU A 872 22.79 -45.65 -30.55
C GLU A 872 23.41 -46.27 -29.28
N GLY A 873 23.46 -45.53 -28.16
CA GLY A 873 24.07 -45.98 -26.91
C GLY A 873 25.60 -45.83 -26.83
N VAL A 874 26.22 -45.11 -27.77
CA VAL A 874 27.67 -44.85 -27.77
C VAL A 874 27.98 -43.60 -26.94
N LYS A 875 28.82 -43.74 -25.89
CA LYS A 875 29.27 -42.63 -25.05
C LYS A 875 29.96 -41.55 -25.90
N GLN A 876 29.51 -40.31 -25.76
CA GLN A 876 30.03 -39.15 -26.49
C GLN A 876 31.05 -38.38 -25.63
N TRP A 877 30.70 -38.12 -24.36
CA TRP A 877 31.56 -37.46 -23.39
C TRP A 877 31.11 -37.80 -21.96
N GLN A 878 31.94 -37.43 -20.98
CA GLN A 878 31.73 -37.64 -19.56
C GLN A 878 32.30 -36.44 -18.79
N VAL A 879 31.66 -36.04 -17.69
CA VAL A 879 32.15 -35.00 -16.77
C VAL A 879 32.07 -35.52 -15.34
N ASP A 880 33.21 -35.53 -14.65
CA ASP A 880 33.36 -36.04 -13.29
C ASP A 880 33.46 -34.90 -12.27
N GLY A 881 33.10 -35.17 -11.01
CA GLY A 881 33.34 -34.25 -9.90
C GLY A 881 32.30 -33.14 -9.73
N LEU A 882 31.05 -33.40 -10.12
CA LEU A 882 29.95 -32.45 -9.95
C LEU A 882 29.56 -32.25 -8.46
N ASN A 883 28.79 -31.19 -8.18
CA ASN A 883 28.20 -30.94 -6.87
C ASN A 883 26.67 -31.04 -6.97
N ILE A 884 26.09 -32.09 -6.39
CA ILE A 884 24.75 -32.20 -5.78
C ILE A 884 23.69 -31.23 -6.36
N CYS A 885 22.78 -31.75 -7.18
CA CYS A 885 21.64 -30.97 -7.71
C CYS A 885 20.68 -30.51 -6.60
N GLN A 886 20.63 -29.20 -6.34
CA GLN A 886 19.70 -28.62 -5.36
C GLN A 886 18.28 -28.57 -5.95
N SER A 887 17.48 -29.59 -5.63
CA SER A 887 16.03 -29.70 -5.89
C SER A 887 15.55 -29.34 -7.31
N VAL A 888 15.77 -30.25 -8.27
CA VAL A 888 15.04 -30.23 -9.54
C VAL A 888 13.63 -30.79 -9.31
N GLY A 889 12.59 -30.00 -9.60
CA GLY A 889 11.20 -30.36 -9.31
C GLY A 889 10.72 -31.64 -10.02
N ALA A 890 9.77 -32.33 -9.37
CA ALA A 890 9.44 -33.76 -9.46
C ALA A 890 8.97 -34.38 -10.81
N ASN A 891 9.24 -33.75 -11.96
CA ASN A 891 8.90 -34.27 -13.30
C ASN A 891 9.93 -33.96 -14.41
N HIS A 892 11.10 -33.40 -14.10
CA HIS A 892 12.11 -33.09 -15.13
C HIS A 892 13.14 -34.23 -15.29
N ALA A 893 13.30 -34.72 -16.52
CA ALA A 893 14.49 -35.46 -16.94
C ALA A 893 15.53 -34.48 -17.50
N LEU A 894 16.83 -34.72 -17.22
CA LEU A 894 17.91 -33.81 -17.58
C LEU A 894 18.38 -34.09 -19.02
N ALA A 895 17.78 -33.41 -20.00
CA ALA A 895 18.09 -33.57 -21.42
C ALA A 895 18.93 -32.40 -21.94
N TRP A 896 20.20 -32.66 -22.28
CA TRP A 896 21.08 -31.72 -22.98
C TRP A 896 21.34 -32.24 -24.40
N ASN A 897 21.14 -31.38 -25.42
CA ASN A 897 21.58 -31.62 -26.79
C ASN A 897 22.89 -30.86 -27.10
N PRO A 898 24.04 -31.55 -27.22
CA PRO A 898 25.31 -30.92 -27.57
C PRO A 898 25.77 -31.22 -29.00
N VAL A 899 25.19 -30.56 -30.02
CA VAL A 899 25.82 -30.23 -31.33
C VAL A 899 25.15 -28.94 -31.86
N GLU A 900 25.95 -28.08 -32.49
CA GLU A 900 25.68 -26.68 -32.95
C GLU A 900 25.96 -25.61 -31.88
N HIS A 901 27.16 -25.03 -31.78
CA HIS A 901 28.41 -25.23 -32.52
C HIS A 901 29.64 -24.90 -31.65
N GLY A 902 30.78 -25.53 -31.95
CA GLY A 902 32.15 -24.96 -31.88
C GLY A 902 32.62 -24.36 -30.55
#